data_AF-Q5H623-F1
#
_entry.id   AF-Q5H623-F1
#
_cell.length_a   1.000
_cell.length_b   1.000
_cell.length_c   1.000
_cell.angle_alpha   90.00
_cell.angle_beta   90.00
_cell.angle_gamma   90.00
#
_symmetry.space_group_name_H-M   'P 1'
#
loop_
_entity.id
_entity.type
_entity.pdbx_description
1 polymer ?
#
loop_
_entity_poly.entity_id
_entity_poly.type
_entity_poly.pdbx_seq_one_letter_code
_entity_poly.pdbx_strand_id
1 'polypeptide(L)'
;MAHHAPTDNTPSSRLVDDCITRQRPLTDAATASSTRRNVMKPAASATPLNRTAPASPAGIHEIEEEASAHASPSHSPAQSEGALTMLSRRPSKRGKETADVTASAAQSASHLQSVELQVSQPAVSPNTGNASLVRLKEQLAADNLRPVEPELAAELINKTRPMKLADATGPQERAATHADLLGRIRETDAMAWYRAQGLSENEIANLRRSALLSGMPNPTGSFLNNAMQYIVSPWINYATHQPWAGAGFGFATAAIAAPMNAAQQSAVVSLCESIREHGGHVIVPDKKQINDKHWLPALAKALESHIAEFSGCCDRFRALKDAADQNPAAQPTADFIAAAHQVLQAETRLHQAQHDFVMTQGAHERQWMGNRWQAVPRILRSPLSGTLGLLSKTGAMRALSPTAQTVGALLMSAVQHVAAGFDEQAKQDYNNKLNLLYADVLTDTGKAKLARGEPVAAEEIDQGKLRKLIQSPTQALVKRITSGLVAMEKELKAQVAAPRSPQATTGDDDLDLEAGHGAGPAKALKLLSQDLKALREGRLDELDPDGVAATLLLGSEKSVVSDQLIGDIIKKYTSREFSAQTAQRIGQMFHLGVLGSAASSVIGKASSAARGGTRNVPIPQALAISALSGGMAAVGALNQHTAITVKNNRREGDTDIGLKQQVLRGVMGGANEALSQRRATKASQAINALVQRSDVEALLSRAKALTQRSGATSSATHASPALTLPEAVEQLRPGVASASQSHEVIVQIGEEDRALPPA
;
A
#
# COMPACT_ATOMS: atom_id res chain seq x y z
N MET A 1 -36.97 -68.03 -3.54
CA MET A 1 -38.37 -68.22 -3.11
C MET A 1 -38.79 -66.89 -2.49
N ALA A 2 -39.49 -66.02 -3.24
CA ALA A 2 -40.95 -65.94 -3.35
C ALA A 2 -41.55 -65.19 -2.12
N HIS A 3 -42.29 -64.07 -2.20
CA HIS A 3 -42.66 -63.08 -3.24
C HIS A 3 -42.77 -61.68 -2.52
N HIS A 4 -43.09 -60.51 -3.10
CA HIS A 4 -43.66 -60.10 -4.41
C HIS A 4 -43.01 -58.75 -4.87
N ALA A 5 -43.69 -57.95 -5.71
CA ALA A 5 -43.35 -56.59 -6.18
C ALA A 5 -44.67 -55.85 -6.58
N PRO A 6 -44.69 -54.64 -7.19
CA PRO A 6 -43.95 -53.38 -6.99
C PRO A 6 -44.89 -52.13 -6.89
N THR A 7 -44.36 -50.89 -6.76
CA THR A 7 -44.88 -49.67 -7.47
C THR A 7 -43.92 -48.47 -7.38
N ASP A 8 -43.93 -47.63 -8.44
CA ASP A 8 -43.24 -46.34 -8.54
C ASP A 8 -43.92 -45.20 -7.73
N ASN A 9 -43.15 -44.16 -7.35
CA ASN A 9 -43.33 -42.76 -7.86
C ASN A 9 -42.55 -41.70 -7.05
N THR A 10 -41.81 -40.84 -7.77
CA THR A 10 -41.49 -39.44 -7.42
C THR A 10 -42.78 -38.59 -7.28
N PRO A 11 -42.85 -37.44 -6.53
CA PRO A 11 -42.19 -36.20 -6.97
C PRO A 11 -41.93 -35.05 -5.94
N SER A 12 -41.40 -33.98 -6.52
CA SER A 12 -41.14 -32.59 -6.12
C SER A 12 -42.12 -31.82 -5.19
N SER A 13 -41.52 -30.87 -4.46
CA SER A 13 -41.91 -29.44 -4.26
C SER A 13 -43.30 -29.03 -3.74
N ARG A 14 -43.31 -28.18 -2.69
CA ARG A 14 -44.13 -26.96 -2.47
C ARG A 14 -43.52 -26.18 -1.28
N LEU A 15 -43.29 -24.86 -1.30
CA LEU A 15 -44.22 -23.71 -1.31
C LEU A 15 -45.10 -23.57 -0.06
N VAL A 16 -44.86 -22.51 0.73
CA VAL A 16 -45.89 -21.74 1.47
C VAL A 16 -45.42 -20.27 1.55
N ASP A 17 -46.29 -19.35 1.14
CA ASP A 17 -46.16 -17.89 1.29
C ASP A 17 -46.97 -17.36 2.49
N ASP A 18 -46.75 -16.09 2.82
CA ASP A 18 -47.63 -15.16 3.56
C ASP A 18 -48.06 -15.44 5.02
N CYS A 19 -47.73 -14.48 5.89
CA CYS A 19 -48.76 -13.80 6.68
C CYS A 19 -48.34 -12.38 7.12
N ILE A 20 -49.17 -11.38 6.81
CA ILE A 20 -49.07 -10.00 7.29
C ILE A 20 -50.11 -9.78 8.39
N THR A 21 -49.74 -9.34 9.60
CA THR A 21 -50.64 -8.43 10.37
C THR A 21 -49.96 -7.53 11.40
N ARG A 22 -50.22 -6.23 11.23
CA ARG A 22 -50.28 -5.09 12.17
C ARG A 22 -50.08 -5.36 13.68
N GLN A 23 -49.33 -4.45 14.32
CA GLN A 23 -49.89 -3.56 15.35
C GLN A 23 -49.34 -2.13 15.19
N ARG A 24 -50.07 -1.14 15.72
CA ARG A 24 -49.87 0.32 15.52
C ARG A 24 -49.76 1.03 16.91
N PRO A 25 -49.49 2.35 16.99
CA PRO A 25 -48.59 2.88 18.01
C PRO A 25 -49.28 3.56 19.19
N LEU A 26 -48.49 3.91 20.20
CA LEU A 26 -48.82 4.95 21.17
C LEU A 26 -48.26 6.31 20.71
N THR A 27 -49.16 7.26 20.54
CA THR A 27 -48.88 8.69 20.44
C THR A 27 -49.00 9.32 21.82
N ASP A 28 -48.18 10.34 22.09
CA ASP A 28 -48.65 11.47 22.91
C ASP A 28 -48.14 12.79 22.31
N ALA A 29 -48.90 13.86 22.52
CA ALA A 29 -48.80 15.09 21.75
C ALA A 29 -48.66 16.34 22.62
N ALA A 30 -48.01 17.38 22.08
CA ALA A 30 -48.14 18.76 22.54
C ALA A 30 -48.14 19.71 21.32
N THR A 31 -48.93 20.78 21.40
CA THR A 31 -49.53 21.44 20.23
C THR A 31 -49.23 22.94 20.19
N ALA A 32 -48.91 23.50 19.01
CA ALA A 32 -49.26 24.86 18.55
C ALA A 32 -48.63 25.12 17.16
N SER A 33 -49.33 25.06 16.02
CA SER A 33 -50.40 25.93 15.51
C SER A 33 -49.94 27.32 15.00
N SER A 34 -49.74 27.46 13.69
CA SER A 34 -50.33 28.58 12.93
C SER A 34 -50.43 28.23 11.44
N THR A 35 -51.40 28.84 10.76
CA THR A 35 -51.95 28.37 9.49
C THR A 35 -52.00 29.49 8.46
N ARG A 36 -51.56 29.24 7.22
CA ARG A 36 -52.27 29.74 6.03
C ARG A 36 -51.92 28.96 4.76
N ARG A 37 -52.88 28.98 3.83
CA ARG A 37 -53.04 28.11 2.66
C ARG A 37 -53.16 29.00 1.41
N ASN A 38 -52.88 28.43 0.23
CA ASN A 38 -53.20 28.85 -1.16
C ASN A 38 -51.95 29.14 -2.02
N VAL A 39 -51.88 28.88 -3.34
CA VAL A 39 -52.51 27.93 -4.29
C VAL A 39 -51.90 28.26 -5.69
N MET A 40 -51.60 27.24 -6.49
CA MET A 40 -51.35 27.24 -7.96
C MET A 40 -50.19 28.06 -8.62
N LYS A 41 -49.61 27.40 -9.64
CA LYS A 41 -48.66 27.83 -10.70
C LYS A 41 -49.42 28.54 -11.88
N PRO A 42 -48.80 28.99 -13.01
CA PRO A 42 -47.36 29.10 -13.39
C PRO A 42 -46.91 30.40 -14.13
N ALA A 43 -45.58 30.53 -14.31
CA ALA A 43 -44.84 31.03 -15.50
C ALA A 43 -44.63 32.54 -15.83
N ALA A 44 -43.40 32.78 -16.33
CA ALA A 44 -42.93 33.76 -17.33
C ALA A 44 -42.31 35.12 -16.92
N SER A 45 -41.08 35.31 -17.42
CA SER A 45 -40.42 36.57 -17.87
C SER A 45 -40.01 37.68 -16.88
N ALA A 46 -38.69 37.85 -16.70
CA ALA A 46 -37.99 39.14 -16.79
C ALA A 46 -36.44 38.98 -16.85
N THR A 47 -35.78 39.81 -17.66
CA THR A 47 -34.33 39.96 -17.87
C THR A 47 -34.03 41.49 -17.85
N PRO A 48 -32.77 41.99 -17.82
CA PRO A 48 -31.69 41.87 -16.83
C PRO A 48 -31.20 43.27 -16.30
N LEU A 49 -29.96 43.33 -15.76
CA LEU A 49 -29.18 44.50 -15.29
C LEU A 49 -29.55 45.00 -13.86
N ASN A 50 -28.61 45.42 -12.99
CA ASN A 50 -27.30 46.04 -13.25
C ASN A 50 -26.19 45.72 -12.19
N ARG A 51 -24.95 46.15 -12.51
CA ARG A 51 -23.66 46.28 -11.74
C ARG A 51 -23.71 46.39 -10.18
N THR A 52 -22.64 46.09 -9.43
CA THR A 52 -21.24 46.59 -9.60
C THR A 52 -20.14 45.69 -8.97
N ALA A 53 -18.91 45.77 -9.50
CA ALA A 53 -17.67 45.36 -8.84
C ALA A 53 -16.46 46.22 -9.34
N PRO A 54 -15.47 46.55 -8.50
CA PRO A 54 -14.16 47.10 -8.89
C PRO A 54 -13.01 46.12 -8.59
N ALA A 55 -11.77 46.27 -9.06
CA ALA A 55 -11.22 46.87 -10.28
C ALA A 55 -9.75 46.40 -10.39
N SER A 56 -9.18 46.35 -11.60
CA SER A 56 -7.74 46.15 -11.83
C SER A 56 -7.27 47.06 -12.97
N PRO A 57 -6.08 47.68 -12.89
CA PRO A 57 -5.56 48.52 -13.96
C PRO A 57 -4.89 47.69 -15.07
N ALA A 58 -4.79 48.29 -16.26
CA ALA A 58 -4.42 47.64 -17.51
C ALA A 58 -3.14 48.24 -18.13
N GLY A 59 -2.65 47.62 -19.21
CA GLY A 59 -1.61 48.19 -20.08
C GLY A 59 -1.20 47.24 -21.20
N ILE A 60 -1.71 47.46 -22.41
CA ILE A 60 -1.30 46.82 -23.67
C ILE A 60 -1.03 47.94 -24.68
N HIS A 61 0.02 47.82 -25.49
CA HIS A 61 0.07 48.43 -26.83
C HIS A 61 0.98 47.60 -27.75
N GLU A 62 0.44 47.18 -28.90
CA GLU A 62 1.19 46.82 -30.11
C GLU A 62 1.47 48.08 -30.94
N ILE A 63 2.47 48.04 -31.84
CA ILE A 63 2.42 48.54 -33.23
C ILE A 63 3.79 48.36 -33.95
N GLU A 64 3.73 47.72 -35.12
CA GLU A 64 4.56 47.83 -36.36
C GLU A 64 6.09 47.56 -36.40
N GLU A 65 6.56 47.46 -37.65
CA GLU A 65 7.73 46.73 -38.17
C GLU A 65 8.41 47.59 -39.25
N GLU A 66 9.73 47.85 -39.19
CA GLU A 66 10.60 47.99 -40.38
C GLU A 66 12.13 48.14 -40.09
N ALA A 67 12.94 47.47 -40.94
CA ALA A 67 14.29 47.77 -41.45
C ALA A 67 15.54 48.10 -40.54
N SER A 68 16.49 47.14 -40.52
CA SER A 68 17.97 47.22 -40.81
C SER A 68 18.83 48.48 -40.50
N ALA A 69 20.14 48.42 -40.16
CA ALA A 69 21.17 47.38 -40.36
C ALA A 69 22.45 47.54 -39.47
N HIS A 70 23.30 46.49 -39.43
CA HIS A 70 24.71 46.40 -38.98
C HIS A 70 25.03 46.62 -37.48
N ALA A 71 25.91 45.86 -36.80
CA ALA A 71 26.81 44.76 -37.20
C ALA A 71 27.01 43.67 -36.10
N SER A 72 27.40 42.46 -36.51
CA SER A 72 27.77 41.27 -35.70
C SER A 72 29.32 41.11 -35.62
N PRO A 73 29.95 40.14 -34.88
CA PRO A 73 29.48 38.85 -34.33
C PRO A 73 29.84 38.62 -32.81
N SER A 74 29.39 37.58 -32.09
CA SER A 74 29.38 36.13 -32.43
C SER A 74 28.45 35.32 -31.51
N HIS A 75 27.82 34.26 -32.04
CA HIS A 75 27.03 33.29 -31.27
C HIS A 75 27.46 31.85 -31.58
N SER A 76 27.27 30.95 -30.61
CA SER A 76 27.16 29.50 -30.81
C SER A 76 26.07 28.96 -29.87
N PRO A 77 24.95 28.43 -30.38
CA PRO A 77 23.90 27.84 -29.56
C PRO A 77 24.03 26.30 -29.51
N ALA A 78 24.02 25.73 -28.32
CA ALA A 78 23.81 24.29 -28.12
C ALA A 78 22.40 24.08 -27.53
N GLN A 79 21.50 23.50 -28.32
CA GLN A 79 20.15 23.14 -27.88
C GLN A 79 20.17 21.83 -27.10
N SER A 80 19.37 21.75 -26.03
CA SER A 80 19.22 20.56 -25.18
C SER A 80 18.04 19.71 -25.63
N GLU A 81 18.23 18.87 -26.65
CA GLU A 81 17.38 17.70 -26.87
C GLU A 81 18.02 16.46 -26.22
N GLY A 82 17.34 15.83 -25.25
CA GLY A 82 17.97 14.84 -24.38
C GLY A 82 17.03 13.82 -23.73
N ALA A 83 16.07 13.27 -24.49
CA ALA A 83 15.13 12.27 -23.96
C ALA A 83 14.61 11.23 -24.98
N LEU A 84 15.46 10.70 -25.89
CA LEU A 84 15.04 9.56 -26.75
C LEU A 84 16.19 8.66 -27.30
N THR A 85 17.44 8.82 -26.86
CA THR A 85 18.63 8.21 -27.49
C THR A 85 19.36 7.18 -26.61
N MET A 86 18.67 6.10 -26.21
CA MET A 86 19.28 4.91 -25.57
C MET A 86 18.72 3.57 -26.11
N LEU A 87 18.58 3.46 -27.43
CA LEU A 87 18.45 2.17 -28.13
C LEU A 87 19.65 1.97 -29.05
N SER A 88 20.57 1.10 -28.63
CA SER A 88 21.86 0.90 -29.31
C SER A 88 21.70 0.28 -30.70
N ARG A 89 22.37 0.87 -31.70
CA ARG A 89 22.42 0.37 -33.09
C ARG A 89 23.31 -0.88 -33.18
N ARG A 90 22.77 -1.97 -33.72
CA ARG A 90 23.56 -3.10 -34.22
C ARG A 90 24.22 -2.70 -35.56
N PRO A 91 25.52 -2.95 -35.80
CA PRO A 91 26.18 -2.53 -37.03
C PRO A 91 25.78 -3.41 -38.22
N SER A 92 25.38 -2.77 -39.32
CA SER A 92 25.14 -3.42 -40.62
C SER A 92 26.39 -3.31 -41.49
N LYS A 93 26.94 -4.45 -41.93
CA LYS A 93 27.85 -4.50 -43.08
C LYS A 93 27.06 -4.94 -44.31
N ARG A 94 26.98 -4.06 -45.31
CA ARG A 94 26.31 -4.29 -46.59
C ARG A 94 27.33 -4.64 -47.66
N GLY A 95 27.49 -5.94 -47.94
CA GLY A 95 28.11 -6.42 -49.18
C GLY A 95 27.02 -6.62 -50.23
N LYS A 96 27.27 -6.20 -51.48
CA LYS A 96 26.42 -6.52 -52.63
C LYS A 96 26.85 -7.87 -53.20
N GLU A 97 25.91 -8.78 -53.38
CA GLU A 97 25.94 -9.71 -54.51
C GLU A 97 24.51 -10.11 -54.87
N THR A 98 24.26 -10.33 -56.16
CA THR A 98 22.94 -10.55 -56.74
C THR A 98 22.92 -11.87 -57.50
N ALA A 99 22.02 -12.78 -57.13
CA ALA A 99 21.58 -13.88 -57.98
C ALA A 99 20.17 -14.31 -57.55
N ASP A 100 19.34 -14.69 -58.52
CA ASP A 100 17.98 -15.18 -58.32
C ASP A 100 17.94 -16.52 -57.56
N VAL A 101 16.77 -16.84 -56.98
CA VAL A 101 15.93 -17.97 -57.44
C VAL A 101 14.59 -17.92 -56.70
N THR A 102 13.51 -17.82 -57.49
CA THR A 102 12.13 -18.06 -57.07
C THR A 102 11.88 -19.57 -56.87
N ALA A 103 11.75 -20.05 -55.63
CA ALA A 103 11.07 -21.30 -55.29
C ALA A 103 10.79 -21.40 -53.77
N SER A 104 9.80 -22.21 -53.40
CA SER A 104 9.49 -22.65 -52.02
C SER A 104 8.91 -21.61 -51.05
N ALA A 105 7.70 -21.12 -51.35
CA ALA A 105 6.77 -20.55 -50.36
C ALA A 105 5.45 -21.36 -50.26
N ALA A 106 5.47 -22.62 -50.71
CA ALA A 106 4.28 -23.47 -50.87
C ALA A 106 4.50 -24.90 -50.35
N GLN A 107 5.13 -25.05 -49.18
CA GLN A 107 5.39 -26.37 -48.56
C GLN A 107 5.56 -26.31 -47.03
N SER A 108 4.57 -25.76 -46.30
CA SER A 108 4.48 -25.87 -44.83
C SER A 108 3.03 -26.00 -44.31
N ALA A 109 2.13 -26.56 -45.12
CA ALA A 109 0.71 -26.73 -44.78
C ALA A 109 0.17 -28.12 -45.17
N SER A 110 0.96 -29.17 -44.94
CA SER A 110 0.57 -30.58 -45.00
C SER A 110 1.60 -31.47 -44.30
N HIS A 111 1.49 -31.67 -42.98
CA HIS A 111 1.95 -32.88 -42.28
C HIS A 111 1.44 -32.87 -40.83
N LEU A 112 0.12 -33.04 -40.68
CA LEU A 112 -0.49 -33.48 -39.42
C LEU A 112 -0.93 -34.94 -39.61
N GLN A 113 -0.04 -35.88 -39.29
CA GLN A 113 -0.42 -37.27 -39.07
C GLN A 113 0.59 -37.96 -38.16
N SER A 114 0.07 -38.49 -37.05
CA SER A 114 0.54 -39.69 -36.34
C SER A 114 2.05 -39.87 -36.14
N VAL A 115 2.59 -39.31 -35.05
CA VAL A 115 3.76 -39.89 -34.39
C VAL A 115 3.30 -40.60 -33.13
N GLU A 116 3.48 -41.91 -33.14
CA GLU A 116 3.15 -42.86 -32.09
C GLU A 116 4.02 -42.64 -30.83
N LEU A 117 3.50 -42.96 -29.64
CA LEU A 117 4.28 -42.89 -28.41
C LEU A 117 5.40 -43.96 -28.41
N GLN A 118 6.62 -43.57 -28.79
CA GLN A 118 7.82 -44.20 -28.25
C GLN A 118 8.32 -43.40 -27.05
N VAL A 119 8.01 -43.93 -25.86
CA VAL A 119 8.64 -43.50 -24.60
C VAL A 119 10.10 -43.95 -24.62
N SER A 120 10.96 -43.15 -25.23
CA SER A 120 12.40 -43.22 -24.98
C SER A 120 12.62 -42.86 -23.51
N GLN A 121 12.97 -43.86 -22.70
CA GLN A 121 13.37 -43.65 -21.31
C GLN A 121 14.46 -42.57 -21.27
N PRO A 122 14.34 -41.53 -20.42
CA PRO A 122 15.41 -40.57 -20.26
C PRO A 122 16.61 -41.30 -19.65
N ALA A 123 17.74 -41.32 -20.38
CA ALA A 123 19.01 -41.73 -19.80
C ALA A 123 19.27 -40.86 -18.56
N VAL A 124 19.51 -41.51 -17.41
CA VAL A 124 19.66 -40.84 -16.11
C VAL A 124 20.93 -39.98 -16.15
N SER A 125 20.74 -38.69 -16.43
CA SER A 125 21.81 -37.70 -16.35
C SER A 125 22.00 -37.29 -14.89
N PRO A 126 23.23 -37.36 -14.33
CA PRO A 126 23.43 -37.26 -12.89
C PRO A 126 23.12 -35.86 -12.33
N ASN A 127 22.27 -35.82 -11.30
CA ASN A 127 22.18 -34.76 -10.27
C ASN A 127 22.12 -33.28 -10.71
N THR A 128 21.40 -32.96 -11.78
CA THR A 128 21.11 -31.56 -12.15
C THR A 128 20.35 -30.76 -11.07
N GLY A 129 19.53 -31.44 -10.26
CA GLY A 129 18.84 -30.86 -9.11
C GLY A 129 19.81 -30.41 -8.01
N ASN A 130 20.67 -31.32 -7.54
CA ASN A 130 21.63 -31.02 -6.47
C ASN A 130 22.63 -29.93 -6.89
N ALA A 131 23.06 -29.91 -8.16
CA ALA A 131 23.89 -28.82 -8.69
C ALA A 131 23.19 -27.44 -8.63
N SER A 132 21.88 -27.40 -8.88
CA SER A 132 21.09 -26.16 -8.74
C SER A 132 20.93 -25.76 -7.27
N LEU A 133 20.71 -26.70 -6.36
CA LEU A 133 20.61 -26.45 -4.92
C LEU A 133 21.92 -25.91 -4.32
N VAL A 134 23.08 -26.48 -4.70
CA VAL A 134 24.41 -25.97 -4.31
C VAL A 134 24.61 -24.54 -4.82
N ARG A 135 24.32 -24.28 -6.10
CA ARG A 135 24.38 -22.92 -6.67
C ARG A 135 23.49 -21.93 -5.92
N LEU A 136 22.25 -22.32 -5.61
CA LEU A 136 21.31 -21.48 -4.87
C LEU A 136 21.81 -21.19 -3.45
N LYS A 137 22.47 -22.16 -2.78
CA LYS A 137 23.10 -21.97 -1.46
C LYS A 137 24.24 -20.96 -1.53
N GLU A 138 25.15 -21.11 -2.48
CA GLU A 138 26.27 -20.18 -2.70
C GLU A 138 25.77 -18.76 -2.99
N GLN A 139 24.76 -18.64 -3.85
CA GLN A 139 24.14 -17.35 -4.17
C GLN A 139 23.41 -16.75 -2.97
N LEU A 140 22.64 -17.54 -2.20
CA LEU A 140 21.98 -17.07 -0.98
C LEU A 140 22.99 -16.59 0.07
N ALA A 141 24.11 -17.30 0.22
CA ALA A 141 25.19 -16.89 1.12
C ALA A 141 25.81 -15.55 0.69
N ALA A 142 26.10 -15.39 -0.60
CA ALA A 142 26.58 -14.13 -1.16
C ALA A 142 25.57 -12.97 -0.97
N ASP A 143 24.28 -13.22 -1.26
CA ASP A 143 23.20 -12.24 -1.09
C ASP A 143 23.01 -11.81 0.38
N ASN A 144 23.17 -12.74 1.32
CA ASN A 144 23.09 -12.48 2.76
C ASN A 144 24.31 -11.67 3.28
N LEU A 145 25.46 -11.78 2.62
CA LEU A 145 26.71 -11.10 2.95
C LEU A 145 27.01 -9.89 2.04
N ARG A 146 26.08 -9.50 1.14
CA ARG A 146 26.24 -8.39 0.18
C ARG A 146 26.87 -7.14 0.85
N PRO A 147 27.96 -6.57 0.33
CA PRO A 147 28.56 -5.38 0.92
C PRO A 147 27.55 -4.22 0.91
N VAL A 148 27.64 -3.35 1.91
CA VAL A 148 26.83 -2.13 2.07
C VAL A 148 27.76 -1.00 2.49
N GLU A 149 27.39 0.25 2.19
CA GLU A 149 28.23 1.43 2.48
C GLU A 149 27.59 2.25 3.62
N PRO A 150 27.89 1.95 4.90
CA PRO A 150 27.29 2.63 6.04
C PRO A 150 27.69 4.12 6.11
N GLU A 151 28.86 4.51 5.61
CA GLU A 151 29.31 5.90 5.54
C GLU A 151 28.39 6.72 4.64
N LEU A 152 28.12 6.23 3.42
CA LEU A 152 27.22 6.86 2.46
C LEU A 152 25.77 6.86 2.97
N ALA A 153 25.36 5.80 3.67
CA ALA A 153 24.06 5.75 4.32
C ALA A 153 23.91 6.83 5.40
N ALA A 154 24.92 7.03 6.25
CA ALA A 154 24.94 8.05 7.28
C ALA A 154 24.90 9.48 6.70
N GLU A 155 25.69 9.76 5.65
CA GLU A 155 25.67 11.05 4.94
C GLU A 155 24.27 11.38 4.41
N LEU A 156 23.66 10.44 3.68
CA LEU A 156 22.33 10.61 3.09
C LEU A 156 21.23 10.76 4.17
N ILE A 157 21.36 10.06 5.29
CA ILE A 157 20.45 10.18 6.44
C ILE A 157 20.55 11.57 7.07
N ASN A 158 21.75 12.02 7.40
CA ASN A 158 22.00 13.35 8.00
C ASN A 158 21.54 14.49 7.08
N LYS A 159 21.66 14.31 5.77
CA LYS A 159 21.19 15.27 4.76
C LYS A 159 19.66 15.36 4.66
N THR A 160 18.96 14.23 4.80
CA THR A 160 17.54 14.14 4.39
C THR A 160 16.54 14.01 5.55
N ARG A 161 16.88 13.29 6.62
CA ARG A 161 15.95 12.97 7.72
C ARG A 161 15.70 14.10 8.73
N PRO A 162 16.68 14.95 9.12
CA PRO A 162 16.44 15.97 10.14
C PRO A 162 15.35 16.95 9.74
N MET A 163 14.32 17.12 10.58
CA MET A 163 13.21 18.03 10.27
C MET A 163 13.70 19.47 10.08
N LYS A 164 14.63 19.93 10.94
CA LYS A 164 15.42 21.17 10.80
C LYS A 164 16.82 20.78 10.29
N LEU A 165 17.33 21.48 9.27
CA LEU A 165 18.72 21.34 8.82
C LEU A 165 19.67 22.12 9.73
N ALA A 166 20.95 21.75 9.79
CA ALA A 166 21.93 22.37 10.70
C ALA A 166 22.16 23.86 10.38
N ASP A 167 22.34 24.20 9.11
CA ASP A 167 22.70 25.55 8.63
C ASP A 167 21.48 26.46 8.35
N ALA A 168 20.29 26.05 8.80
CA ALA A 168 19.02 26.71 8.49
C ALA A 168 18.68 27.86 9.45
N THR A 169 18.63 29.10 8.92
CA THR A 169 18.23 30.32 9.64
C THR A 169 16.86 30.88 9.20
N GLY A 170 15.77 30.17 9.49
CA GLY A 170 14.43 30.68 9.19
C GLY A 170 13.25 29.70 9.38
N PRO A 171 11.99 30.20 9.27
CA PRO A 171 10.79 29.40 9.47
C PRO A 171 10.37 28.53 8.27
N GLN A 172 10.94 28.76 7.09
CA GLN A 172 10.60 27.98 5.89
C GLN A 172 11.47 26.71 5.71
N GLU A 173 12.53 26.54 6.49
CA GLU A 173 13.52 25.48 6.28
C GLU A 173 13.27 24.22 7.10
N ARG A 174 12.44 24.32 8.15
CA ARG A 174 11.96 23.14 8.89
C ARG A 174 10.83 22.49 8.11
N ALA A 175 11.01 21.22 7.73
CA ALA A 175 9.99 20.47 7.01
C ALA A 175 8.68 20.42 7.79
N ALA A 176 7.57 20.74 7.12
CA ALA A 176 6.22 20.64 7.68
C ALA A 176 5.43 19.47 7.05
N THR A 177 5.85 19.00 5.88
CA THR A 177 5.16 17.99 5.07
C THR A 177 6.12 16.94 4.54
N HIS A 178 5.57 15.84 4.03
CA HIS A 178 6.36 14.86 3.27
C HIS A 178 7.04 15.48 2.04
N ALA A 179 6.35 16.38 1.33
CA ALA A 179 6.86 17.03 0.14
C ALA A 179 8.12 17.86 0.43
N ASP A 180 8.20 18.50 1.60
CA ASP A 180 9.38 19.28 2.02
C ASP A 180 10.61 18.39 2.24
N LEU A 181 10.43 17.17 2.79
CA LEU A 181 11.49 16.18 2.95
C LEU A 181 11.88 15.53 1.61
N LEU A 182 10.88 15.14 0.82
CA LEU A 182 11.08 14.52 -0.49
C LEU A 182 11.79 15.48 -1.47
N GLY A 183 11.50 16.78 -1.40
CA GLY A 183 12.14 17.82 -2.18
C GLY A 183 13.65 17.99 -1.92
N ARG A 184 14.16 17.47 -0.78
CA ARG A 184 15.60 17.42 -0.48
C ARG A 184 16.32 16.25 -1.17
N ILE A 185 15.58 15.27 -1.68
CA ILE A 185 16.14 14.05 -2.31
C ILE A 185 16.24 14.27 -3.83
N ARG A 186 17.44 14.58 -4.32
CA ARG A 186 17.71 14.58 -5.76
C ARG A 186 17.80 13.14 -6.27
N GLU A 187 17.65 12.94 -7.58
CA GLU A 187 17.79 11.59 -8.16
C GLU A 187 19.19 11.01 -7.96
N THR A 188 20.24 11.85 -7.92
CA THR A 188 21.60 11.44 -7.52
C THR A 188 21.64 10.83 -6.12
N ASP A 189 20.88 11.40 -5.19
CA ASP A 189 20.87 11.02 -3.79
C ASP A 189 20.06 9.71 -3.61
N ALA A 190 19.02 9.52 -4.40
CA ALA A 190 18.26 8.26 -4.48
C ALA A 190 19.06 7.12 -5.14
N MET A 191 19.89 7.43 -6.14
CA MET A 191 20.82 6.45 -6.73
C MET A 191 21.98 6.11 -5.80
N ALA A 192 22.53 7.09 -5.07
CA ALA A 192 23.49 6.86 -4.00
C ALA A 192 22.92 5.97 -2.88
N TRP A 193 21.65 6.13 -2.54
CA TRP A 193 20.97 5.28 -1.55
C TRP A 193 20.85 3.81 -2.00
N TYR A 194 20.62 3.54 -3.29
CA TYR A 194 20.72 2.16 -3.81
C TYR A 194 22.14 1.59 -3.70
N ARG A 195 23.19 2.40 -3.98
CA ARG A 195 24.60 1.97 -3.80
C ARG A 195 24.91 1.67 -2.33
N ALA A 196 24.44 2.50 -1.41
CA ALA A 196 24.59 2.27 0.04
C ALA A 196 23.96 0.93 0.50
N GLN A 197 22.89 0.47 -0.16
CA GLN A 197 22.26 -0.84 0.08
C GLN A 197 22.98 -2.02 -0.60
N GLY A 198 24.07 -1.75 -1.33
CA GLY A 198 24.92 -2.72 -2.01
C GLY A 198 24.57 -3.00 -3.47
N LEU A 199 23.84 -2.12 -4.17
CA LEU A 199 23.40 -2.37 -5.54
C LEU A 199 24.25 -1.64 -6.59
N SER A 200 24.67 -2.38 -7.61
CA SER A 200 25.24 -1.83 -8.85
C SER A 200 24.17 -1.24 -9.77
N GLU A 201 24.58 -0.39 -10.71
CA GLU A 201 23.67 0.23 -11.68
C GLU A 201 22.95 -0.79 -12.57
N ASN A 202 23.61 -1.91 -12.90
CA ASN A 202 23.01 -3.02 -13.64
C ASN A 202 21.88 -3.70 -12.84
N GLU A 203 22.06 -3.85 -11.53
CA GLU A 203 21.03 -4.42 -10.65
C GLU A 203 19.86 -3.48 -10.46
N ILE A 204 20.10 -2.16 -10.36
CA ILE A 204 19.06 -1.14 -10.32
C ILE A 204 18.26 -1.12 -11.64
N ALA A 205 18.94 -1.26 -12.78
CA ALA A 205 18.27 -1.39 -14.08
C ALA A 205 17.40 -2.66 -14.17
N ASN A 206 17.89 -3.80 -13.68
CA ASN A 206 17.14 -5.06 -13.64
C ASN A 206 15.95 -4.99 -12.66
N LEU A 207 16.10 -4.35 -11.50
CA LEU A 207 15.04 -4.04 -10.54
C LEU A 207 13.95 -3.19 -11.18
N ARG A 208 14.32 -2.06 -11.81
CA ARG A 208 13.37 -1.14 -12.48
C ARG A 208 12.63 -1.83 -13.63
N ARG A 209 13.34 -2.62 -14.45
CA ARG A 209 12.75 -3.44 -15.53
C ARG A 209 11.78 -4.48 -15.00
N SER A 210 12.13 -5.16 -13.91
CA SER A 210 11.30 -6.20 -13.30
C SER A 210 10.06 -5.62 -12.63
N ALA A 211 10.18 -4.46 -11.98
CA ALA A 211 9.04 -3.69 -11.50
C ALA A 211 8.08 -3.33 -12.65
N LEU A 212 8.60 -2.81 -13.76
CA LEU A 212 7.81 -2.48 -14.95
C LEU A 212 7.08 -3.70 -15.53
N LEU A 213 7.77 -4.83 -15.72
CA LEU A 213 7.14 -6.07 -16.21
C LEU A 213 6.12 -6.62 -15.22
N SER A 214 6.39 -6.53 -13.91
CA SER A 214 5.48 -6.99 -12.86
C SER A 214 4.20 -6.17 -12.73
N GLY A 215 4.24 -4.87 -13.06
CA GLY A 215 3.05 -4.02 -13.04
C GLY A 215 2.09 -4.30 -14.21
N MET A 216 2.60 -4.78 -15.35
CA MET A 216 1.81 -4.95 -16.57
C MET A 216 0.56 -5.84 -16.40
N PRO A 217 0.56 -6.99 -15.70
CA PRO A 217 -0.64 -7.81 -15.52
C PRO A 217 -1.72 -7.20 -14.62
N ASN A 218 -1.44 -6.14 -13.84
CA ASN A 218 -2.36 -5.62 -12.82
C ASN A 218 -3.78 -5.28 -13.34
N PRO A 219 -3.98 -4.66 -14.53
CA PRO A 219 -5.31 -4.40 -15.07
C PRO A 219 -6.13 -5.65 -15.41
N THR A 220 -5.50 -6.83 -15.56
CA THR A 220 -6.19 -8.11 -15.79
C THR A 220 -7.23 -8.39 -14.71
N GLY A 221 -6.99 -7.95 -13.46
CA GLY A 221 -7.93 -8.05 -12.33
C GLY A 221 -9.22 -7.23 -12.47
N SER A 222 -9.41 -6.56 -13.62
CA SER A 222 -10.65 -5.88 -14.01
C SER A 222 -11.05 -6.14 -15.46
N PHE A 223 -10.30 -6.98 -16.20
CA PHE A 223 -10.47 -7.14 -17.64
C PHE A 223 -11.85 -7.70 -17.99
N LEU A 224 -12.33 -8.72 -17.27
CA LEU A 224 -13.63 -9.34 -17.53
C LEU A 224 -14.79 -8.34 -17.34
N ASN A 225 -14.72 -7.51 -16.29
CA ASN A 225 -15.67 -6.40 -16.11
C ASN A 225 -15.63 -5.42 -17.28
N ASN A 226 -14.43 -4.99 -17.68
CA ASN A 226 -14.27 -4.01 -18.75
C ASN A 226 -14.75 -4.59 -20.10
N ALA A 227 -14.49 -5.87 -20.39
CA ALA A 227 -15.00 -6.56 -21.56
C ALA A 227 -16.54 -6.65 -21.55
N MET A 228 -17.16 -7.04 -20.45
CA MET A 228 -18.62 -7.05 -20.35
C MET A 228 -19.23 -5.65 -20.49
N GLN A 229 -18.63 -4.63 -19.88
CA GLN A 229 -19.15 -3.25 -19.94
C GLN A 229 -18.92 -2.56 -21.30
N TYR A 230 -17.77 -2.72 -21.94
CA TYR A 230 -17.38 -1.93 -23.13
C TYR A 230 -17.37 -2.73 -24.44
N ILE A 231 -17.49 -4.06 -24.40
CA ILE A 231 -17.56 -4.92 -25.59
C ILE A 231 -18.94 -5.60 -25.63
N VAL A 232 -19.26 -6.46 -24.66
CA VAL A 232 -20.48 -7.30 -24.70
C VAL A 232 -21.77 -6.46 -24.64
N SER A 233 -21.84 -5.47 -23.76
CA SER A 233 -23.01 -4.59 -23.61
C SER A 233 -23.38 -3.84 -24.92
N PRO A 234 -22.43 -3.21 -25.65
CA PRO A 234 -22.67 -2.73 -27.02
C PRO A 234 -23.10 -3.80 -28.03
N TRP A 235 -22.48 -4.98 -28.00
CA TRP A 235 -22.84 -6.09 -28.91
C TRP A 235 -24.26 -6.63 -28.69
N ILE A 236 -24.72 -6.73 -27.44
CA ILE A 236 -26.11 -7.12 -27.12
C ILE A 236 -27.10 -6.10 -27.71
N ASN A 237 -26.86 -4.80 -27.53
CA ASN A 237 -27.69 -3.74 -28.13
C ASN A 237 -27.73 -3.85 -29.66
N TYR A 238 -26.56 -4.08 -30.29
CA TYR A 238 -26.46 -4.24 -31.74
C TYR A 238 -27.23 -5.47 -32.26
N ALA A 239 -27.04 -6.65 -31.65
CA ALA A 239 -27.59 -7.91 -32.10
C ALA A 239 -29.08 -8.10 -31.79
N THR A 240 -29.57 -7.57 -30.67
CA THR A 240 -30.99 -7.68 -30.27
C THR A 240 -31.87 -6.57 -30.85
N HIS A 241 -31.26 -5.48 -31.33
CA HIS A 241 -31.93 -4.20 -31.61
C HIS A 241 -32.75 -3.64 -30.43
N GLN A 242 -32.48 -4.09 -29.20
CA GLN A 242 -33.12 -3.62 -27.97
C GLN A 242 -32.12 -2.80 -27.12
N PRO A 243 -32.18 -1.46 -27.16
CA PRO A 243 -31.28 -0.58 -26.40
C PRO A 243 -31.30 -0.84 -24.89
N TRP A 244 -32.46 -1.19 -24.34
CA TRP A 244 -32.62 -1.51 -22.93
C TRP A 244 -32.05 -2.87 -22.54
N ALA A 245 -31.95 -3.84 -23.45
CA ALA A 245 -31.28 -5.12 -23.17
C ALA A 245 -29.77 -4.91 -22.98
N GLY A 246 -29.12 -4.20 -23.91
CA GLY A 246 -27.69 -3.88 -23.80
C GLY A 246 -27.36 -2.94 -22.64
N ALA A 247 -28.24 -1.97 -22.33
CA ALA A 247 -28.11 -1.10 -21.16
C ALA A 247 -28.31 -1.89 -19.84
N GLY A 248 -29.36 -2.70 -19.75
CA GLY A 248 -29.67 -3.55 -18.59
C GLY A 248 -28.54 -4.53 -18.27
N PHE A 249 -27.98 -5.22 -19.27
CA PHE A 249 -26.77 -6.04 -19.09
C PHE A 249 -25.59 -5.21 -18.59
N GLY A 250 -25.42 -3.98 -19.11
CA GLY A 250 -24.41 -3.04 -18.63
C GLY A 250 -24.60 -2.62 -17.17
N PHE A 251 -25.84 -2.44 -16.72
CA PHE A 251 -26.17 -2.08 -15.34
C PHE A 251 -25.98 -3.28 -14.39
N ALA A 252 -26.42 -4.47 -14.78
CA ALA A 252 -26.20 -5.70 -14.03
C ALA A 252 -24.69 -5.98 -13.87
N THR A 253 -23.92 -5.85 -14.96
CA THR A 253 -22.46 -5.93 -14.93
C THR A 253 -21.85 -4.91 -13.97
N ALA A 254 -22.31 -3.65 -14.00
CA ALA A 254 -21.83 -2.62 -13.08
C ALA A 254 -22.14 -2.94 -11.62
N ALA A 255 -23.32 -3.51 -11.31
CA ALA A 255 -23.70 -3.92 -9.97
C ALA A 255 -22.80 -5.04 -9.40
N ILE A 256 -22.42 -6.03 -10.23
CA ILE A 256 -21.54 -7.14 -9.81
C ILE A 256 -20.04 -6.85 -10.00
N ALA A 257 -19.67 -5.67 -10.51
CA ALA A 257 -18.28 -5.31 -10.83
C ALA A 257 -17.36 -5.39 -9.61
N ALA A 258 -17.83 -4.95 -8.43
CA ALA A 258 -17.04 -4.96 -7.20
C ALA A 258 -16.64 -6.37 -6.73
N PRO A 259 -17.57 -7.32 -6.48
CA PRO A 259 -17.22 -8.68 -6.08
C PRO A 259 -16.47 -9.45 -7.19
N MET A 260 -16.79 -9.24 -8.47
CA MET A 260 -16.09 -9.92 -9.56
C MET A 260 -14.63 -9.47 -9.70
N ASN A 261 -14.36 -8.16 -9.60
CA ASN A 261 -12.98 -7.65 -9.61
C ASN A 261 -12.23 -8.08 -8.33
N ALA A 262 -12.90 -8.21 -7.18
CA ALA A 262 -12.31 -8.76 -5.97
C ALA A 262 -11.95 -10.26 -6.11
N ALA A 263 -12.76 -11.05 -6.83
CA ALA A 263 -12.38 -12.42 -7.14
C ALA A 263 -11.09 -12.49 -7.99
N GLN A 264 -10.91 -11.59 -8.96
CA GLN A 264 -9.75 -11.65 -9.86
C GLN A 264 -8.46 -11.05 -9.26
N GLN A 265 -8.56 -10.06 -8.36
CA GLN A 265 -7.39 -9.28 -7.93
C GLN A 265 -6.37 -10.10 -7.12
N SER A 266 -6.79 -11.04 -6.26
CA SER A 266 -5.86 -11.84 -5.44
C SER A 266 -4.90 -12.69 -6.26
N ALA A 267 -5.38 -13.31 -7.36
CA ALA A 267 -4.54 -14.06 -8.28
C ALA A 267 -3.55 -13.14 -9.01
N VAL A 268 -4.04 -12.03 -9.56
CA VAL A 268 -3.23 -11.08 -10.33
C VAL A 268 -2.15 -10.42 -9.48
N VAL A 269 -2.45 -9.98 -8.25
CA VAL A 269 -1.45 -9.38 -7.34
C VAL A 269 -0.34 -10.38 -7.00
N SER A 270 -0.68 -11.66 -6.83
CA SER A 270 0.32 -12.71 -6.55
C SER A 270 1.20 -12.99 -7.77
N LEU A 271 0.65 -12.95 -8.99
CA LEU A 271 1.42 -13.05 -10.22
C LEU A 271 2.37 -11.86 -10.39
N CYS A 272 1.90 -10.63 -10.12
CA CYS A 272 2.74 -9.43 -10.10
C CYS A 272 3.89 -9.58 -9.10
N GLU A 273 3.60 -9.98 -7.86
CA GLU A 273 4.62 -10.26 -6.84
C GLU A 273 5.64 -11.30 -7.33
N SER A 274 5.17 -12.42 -7.91
CA SER A 274 6.03 -13.45 -8.51
C SER A 274 6.97 -12.91 -9.59
N ILE A 275 6.43 -12.19 -10.60
CA ILE A 275 7.24 -11.63 -11.70
C ILE A 275 8.34 -10.71 -11.17
N ARG A 276 8.00 -9.87 -10.18
CA ARG A 276 8.95 -8.93 -9.57
C ARG A 276 10.04 -9.67 -8.80
N GLU A 277 9.67 -10.68 -8.01
CA GLU A 277 10.57 -11.47 -7.16
C GLU A 277 11.54 -12.34 -7.97
N HIS A 278 11.16 -12.82 -9.17
CA HIS A 278 12.06 -13.62 -10.01
C HIS A 278 12.96 -12.76 -10.91
N GLY A 279 12.48 -11.60 -11.37
CA GLY A 279 13.18 -10.82 -12.39
C GLY A 279 14.39 -10.01 -11.89
N GLY A 280 14.44 -9.67 -10.60
CA GLY A 280 15.52 -8.87 -10.03
C GLY A 280 15.32 -8.54 -8.57
N HIS A 281 16.23 -7.70 -8.04
CA HIS A 281 16.16 -7.22 -6.66
C HIS A 281 14.82 -6.54 -6.34
N VAL A 282 14.30 -6.76 -5.13
CA VAL A 282 13.02 -6.23 -4.67
C VAL A 282 13.25 -5.32 -3.46
N ILE A 283 12.71 -4.09 -3.53
CA ILE A 283 12.72 -3.18 -2.39
C ILE A 283 11.73 -3.69 -1.35
N VAL A 284 12.22 -3.86 -0.13
CA VAL A 284 11.45 -4.19 1.06
C VAL A 284 11.21 -2.88 1.81
N PRO A 285 9.99 -2.30 1.76
CA PRO A 285 9.66 -1.14 2.58
C PRO A 285 9.63 -1.59 4.05
N ASP A 286 10.22 -0.79 4.94
CA ASP A 286 10.08 -1.02 6.38
C ASP A 286 8.63 -0.76 6.84
N LYS A 287 7.80 -1.81 6.80
CA LYS A 287 6.40 -1.75 7.22
C LYS A 287 6.17 -1.54 8.72
N LYS A 288 7.22 -1.46 9.55
CA LYS A 288 7.04 -1.03 10.95
C LYS A 288 6.95 0.49 11.01
N GLN A 289 7.86 1.18 10.33
CA GLN A 289 7.90 2.64 10.28
C GLN A 289 6.98 3.23 9.21
N ILE A 290 7.03 2.69 7.99
CA ILE A 290 6.26 3.13 6.82
C ILE A 290 4.99 2.28 6.70
N ASN A 291 3.94 2.62 7.44
CA ASN A 291 2.70 1.84 7.46
C ASN A 291 1.43 2.68 7.29
N ASP A 292 0.37 2.03 6.81
CA ASP A 292 -0.93 2.67 6.59
C ASP A 292 -1.82 2.64 7.87
N LYS A 293 -1.26 2.41 9.08
CA LYS A 293 -2.04 2.29 10.34
C LYS A 293 -2.75 3.57 10.73
N HIS A 294 -2.10 4.71 10.50
CA HIS A 294 -2.67 6.00 10.85
C HIS A 294 -3.72 6.44 9.84
N TRP A 295 -4.81 7.01 10.34
CA TRP A 295 -5.84 7.60 9.49
C TRP A 295 -5.68 9.12 9.49
N LEU A 296 -5.36 9.70 8.33
CA LEU A 296 -4.98 11.12 8.22
C LEU A 296 -5.98 12.12 8.87
N PRO A 297 -7.31 11.97 8.75
CA PRO A 297 -8.28 12.81 9.47
C PRO A 297 -8.22 12.70 11.01
N ALA A 298 -7.72 11.60 11.56
CA ALA A 298 -7.47 11.46 13.00
C ALA A 298 -6.15 12.16 13.39
N LEU A 299 -5.08 11.98 12.61
CA LEU A 299 -3.81 12.69 12.82
C LEU A 299 -3.98 14.21 12.75
N ALA A 300 -4.78 14.73 11.81
CA ALA A 300 -5.08 16.16 11.71
C ALA A 300 -5.64 16.74 13.02
N LYS A 301 -6.55 16.01 13.68
CA LYS A 301 -7.12 16.40 14.98
C LYS A 301 -6.12 16.23 16.12
N ALA A 302 -5.31 15.18 16.10
CA ALA A 302 -4.27 14.95 17.10
C ALA A 302 -3.22 16.09 17.08
N LEU A 303 -2.78 16.52 15.90
CA LEU A 303 -1.91 17.68 15.73
C LEU A 303 -2.54 18.96 16.30
N GLU A 304 -3.78 19.27 15.92
CA GLU A 304 -4.52 20.43 16.45
C GLU A 304 -4.61 20.39 17.99
N SER A 305 -4.84 19.20 18.58
CA SER A 305 -4.90 18.99 20.02
C SER A 305 -3.54 19.14 20.72
N HIS A 306 -2.47 18.55 20.17
CA HIS A 306 -1.15 18.61 20.79
C HIS A 306 -0.52 20.01 20.70
N ILE A 307 -0.86 20.81 19.67
CA ILE A 307 -0.47 22.23 19.62
C ILE A 307 -1.08 23.00 20.80
N ALA A 308 -2.37 22.79 21.07
CA ALA A 308 -3.06 23.44 22.19
C ALA A 308 -2.51 22.96 23.55
N GLU A 309 -2.28 21.66 23.70
CA GLU A 309 -1.67 21.06 24.89
C GLU A 309 -0.27 21.62 25.16
N PHE A 310 0.63 21.59 24.16
CA PHE A 310 2.00 22.09 24.30
C PHE A 310 2.04 23.59 24.60
N SER A 311 1.16 24.39 23.97
CA SER A 311 1.04 25.82 24.26
C SER A 311 0.63 26.05 25.71
N GLY A 312 -0.41 25.34 26.20
CA GLY A 312 -0.85 25.43 27.59
C GLY A 312 0.21 24.97 28.61
N CYS A 313 0.99 23.93 28.29
CA CYS A 313 2.14 23.52 29.09
C CYS A 313 3.23 24.61 29.13
N CYS A 314 3.56 25.22 27.98
CA CYS A 314 4.51 26.33 27.92
C CYS A 314 4.04 27.54 28.74
N ASP A 315 2.75 27.89 28.67
CA ASP A 315 2.18 29.01 29.40
C ASP A 315 2.19 28.77 30.92
N ARG A 316 1.82 27.55 31.37
CA ARG A 316 1.92 27.16 32.78
C ARG A 316 3.37 27.18 33.29
N PHE A 317 4.30 26.67 32.49
CA PHE A 317 5.72 26.63 32.86
C PHE A 317 6.35 28.03 32.86
N ARG A 318 5.93 28.93 31.95
CA ARG A 318 6.33 30.34 31.95
C ARG A 318 5.88 31.04 33.23
N ALA A 319 4.61 30.91 33.60
CA ALA A 319 4.10 31.51 34.84
C ALA A 319 4.83 31.00 36.11
N LEU A 320 5.15 29.71 36.19
CA LEU A 320 5.92 29.14 37.31
C LEU A 320 7.40 29.58 37.28
N LYS A 321 8.01 29.71 36.10
CA LYS A 321 9.35 30.28 35.93
C LYS A 321 9.39 31.74 36.39
N ASP A 322 8.44 32.56 35.96
CA ASP A 322 8.40 33.99 36.29
C ASP A 322 8.19 34.22 37.80
N ALA A 323 7.45 33.32 38.47
CA ALA A 323 7.34 33.30 39.93
C ALA A 323 8.62 32.81 40.64
N ALA A 324 9.32 31.82 40.09
CA ALA A 324 10.59 31.34 40.64
C ALA A 324 11.73 32.37 40.47
N ASP A 325 11.77 33.08 39.35
CA ASP A 325 12.77 34.10 39.05
C ASP A 325 12.61 35.37 39.93
N GLN A 326 11.44 35.57 40.57
CA GLN A 326 11.23 36.59 41.61
C GLN A 326 11.92 36.25 42.94
N ASN A 327 12.25 34.98 43.20
CA ASN A 327 13.00 34.56 44.37
C ASN A 327 14.05 33.47 44.01
N PRO A 328 15.12 33.85 43.28
CA PRO A 328 16.06 32.90 42.67
C PRO A 328 16.94 32.15 43.68
N ALA A 329 16.90 32.52 44.97
CA ALA A 329 17.57 31.82 46.06
C ALA A 329 16.74 30.65 46.63
N ALA A 330 15.44 30.59 46.35
CA ALA A 330 14.59 29.48 46.77
C ALA A 330 14.87 28.21 45.95
N GLN A 331 14.70 27.03 46.57
CA GLN A 331 14.76 25.77 45.81
C GLN A 331 13.57 25.66 44.82
N PRO A 332 13.77 25.07 43.63
CA PRO A 332 12.68 24.80 42.69
C PRO A 332 11.57 23.99 43.35
N THR A 333 10.32 24.45 43.25
CA THR A 333 9.17 23.72 43.78
C THR A 333 8.92 22.43 42.99
N ALA A 334 8.31 21.43 43.64
CA ALA A 334 7.91 20.18 42.98
C ALA A 334 7.01 20.44 41.77
N ASP A 335 6.07 21.41 41.86
CA ASP A 335 5.22 21.83 40.74
C ASP A 335 6.00 22.41 39.56
N PHE A 336 7.10 23.13 39.81
CA PHE A 336 7.94 23.69 38.74
C PHE A 336 8.74 22.60 38.02
N ILE A 337 9.25 21.60 38.76
CA ILE A 337 9.92 20.43 38.18
C ILE A 337 8.91 19.56 37.42
N ALA A 338 7.71 19.34 37.97
CA ALA A 338 6.64 18.60 37.30
C ALA A 338 6.17 19.30 36.01
N ALA A 339 6.04 20.64 36.03
CA ALA A 339 5.74 21.42 34.83
C ALA A 339 6.85 21.34 33.77
N ALA A 340 8.13 21.30 34.18
CA ALA A 340 9.24 21.06 33.26
C ALA A 340 9.12 19.69 32.57
N HIS A 341 8.84 18.61 33.32
CA HIS A 341 8.58 17.29 32.72
C HIS A 341 7.37 17.30 31.78
N GLN A 342 6.26 17.95 32.15
CA GLN A 342 5.06 18.05 31.32
C GLN A 342 5.34 18.76 29.97
N VAL A 343 6.10 19.87 29.99
CA VAL A 343 6.50 20.58 28.77
C VAL A 343 7.34 19.69 27.85
N LEU A 344 8.32 18.95 28.38
CA LEU A 344 9.18 18.07 27.57
C LEU A 344 8.43 16.84 27.04
N GLN A 345 7.48 16.30 27.81
CA GLN A 345 6.59 15.24 27.34
C GLN A 345 5.60 15.74 26.27
N ALA A 346 5.17 17.00 26.35
CA ALA A 346 4.33 17.63 25.33
C ALA A 346 5.14 17.97 24.06
N GLU A 347 6.37 18.49 24.17
CA GLU A 347 7.33 18.67 23.06
C GLU A 347 7.52 17.34 22.31
N THR A 348 7.80 16.27 23.05
CA THR A 348 8.01 14.92 22.50
C THR A 348 6.79 14.41 21.74
N ARG A 349 5.58 14.51 22.34
CA ARG A 349 4.34 14.09 21.68
C ARG A 349 3.99 14.94 20.47
N LEU A 350 4.27 16.25 20.51
CA LEU A 350 4.07 17.17 19.40
C LEU A 350 4.95 16.79 18.20
N HIS A 351 6.22 16.51 18.44
CA HIS A 351 7.15 16.07 17.39
C HIS A 351 6.85 14.66 16.87
N GLN A 352 6.44 13.72 17.73
CA GLN A 352 5.99 12.41 17.29
C GLN A 352 4.76 12.52 16.37
N ALA A 353 3.71 13.27 16.77
CA ALA A 353 2.53 13.47 15.95
C ALA A 353 2.85 14.16 14.61
N GLN A 354 3.80 15.09 14.60
CA GLN A 354 4.30 15.72 13.37
C GLN A 354 5.02 14.71 12.46
N HIS A 355 5.86 13.85 13.03
CA HIS A 355 6.54 12.78 12.31
C HIS A 355 5.54 11.77 11.73
N ASP A 356 4.58 11.30 12.53
CA ASP A 356 3.55 10.35 12.11
C ASP A 356 2.71 10.90 10.95
N PHE A 357 2.36 12.19 10.99
CA PHE A 357 1.69 12.90 9.88
C PHE A 357 2.54 12.93 8.60
N VAL A 358 3.80 13.32 8.71
CA VAL A 358 4.72 13.45 7.58
C VAL A 358 5.05 12.08 6.96
N MET A 359 5.22 11.04 7.77
CA MET A 359 5.35 9.65 7.31
C MET A 359 4.06 9.18 6.60
N THR A 360 2.89 9.43 7.20
CA THR A 360 1.59 9.01 6.65
C THR A 360 1.30 9.69 5.31
N GLN A 361 1.67 10.97 5.14
CA GLN A 361 1.61 11.64 3.83
C GLN A 361 2.43 10.90 2.77
N GLY A 362 3.66 10.47 3.09
CA GLY A 362 4.50 9.67 2.19
C GLY A 362 3.89 8.30 1.87
N ALA A 363 3.29 7.63 2.85
CA ALA A 363 2.58 6.36 2.64
C ALA A 363 1.38 6.52 1.69
N HIS A 364 0.66 7.64 1.76
CA HIS A 364 -0.44 7.97 0.85
C HIS A 364 0.07 8.32 -0.57
N GLU A 365 1.08 9.18 -0.69
CA GLU A 365 1.64 9.61 -1.98
C GLU A 365 2.28 8.44 -2.75
N ARG A 366 2.84 7.45 -2.03
CA ARG A 366 3.23 6.16 -2.61
C ARG A 366 2.08 5.42 -3.31
N GLN A 367 0.87 5.44 -2.75
CA GLN A 367 -0.31 4.84 -3.41
C GLN A 367 -0.77 5.67 -4.62
N TRP A 368 -0.54 6.98 -4.61
CA TRP A 368 -0.75 7.85 -5.78
C TRP A 368 0.24 7.53 -6.91
N MET A 369 1.54 7.40 -6.61
CA MET A 369 2.56 7.05 -7.61
C MET A 369 2.30 5.69 -8.26
N GLY A 370 1.77 4.72 -7.51
CA GLY A 370 1.31 3.42 -8.02
C GLY A 370 -0.01 3.44 -8.83
N ASN A 371 -0.50 4.61 -9.22
CA ASN A 371 -1.80 4.79 -9.89
C ASN A 371 -1.81 5.92 -10.94
N ARG A 372 -0.74 6.72 -11.02
CA ARG A 372 -0.68 8.01 -11.73
C ARG A 372 -0.84 7.85 -13.24
N TRP A 373 -0.08 6.96 -13.85
CA TRP A 373 -0.08 6.72 -15.29
C TRP A 373 -1.36 6.01 -15.73
N GLN A 374 -1.85 5.02 -14.96
CA GLN A 374 -3.12 4.36 -15.30
C GLN A 374 -4.33 5.27 -15.19
N ALA A 375 -4.26 6.41 -14.50
CA ALA A 375 -5.36 7.37 -14.47
C ALA A 375 -5.71 7.85 -15.88
N VAL A 376 -4.72 8.11 -16.74
CA VAL A 376 -4.92 8.61 -18.12
C VAL A 376 -5.83 7.69 -18.96
N PRO A 377 -5.50 6.40 -19.20
CA PRO A 377 -6.37 5.51 -19.98
C PRO A 377 -7.71 5.24 -19.29
N ARG A 378 -7.81 5.28 -17.95
CA ARG A 378 -9.09 5.15 -17.24
C ARG A 378 -10.01 6.35 -17.48
N ILE A 379 -9.45 7.56 -17.51
CA ILE A 379 -10.17 8.80 -17.84
C ILE A 379 -10.65 8.77 -19.28
N LEU A 380 -9.78 8.41 -20.22
CA LEU A 380 -10.05 8.48 -21.66
C LEU A 380 -10.93 7.34 -22.18
N ARG A 381 -11.00 6.18 -21.51
CA ARG A 381 -11.76 5.01 -21.98
C ARG A 381 -13.24 5.31 -22.24
N SER A 382 -13.93 5.99 -21.32
CA SER A 382 -15.37 6.26 -21.49
C SER A 382 -15.65 7.33 -22.56
N PRO A 383 -14.98 8.51 -22.57
CA PRO A 383 -15.08 9.47 -23.66
C PRO A 383 -14.77 8.87 -25.04
N LEU A 384 -13.70 8.07 -25.17
CA LEU A 384 -13.35 7.41 -26.44
C LEU A 384 -14.40 6.39 -26.89
N SER A 385 -14.95 5.59 -25.97
CA SER A 385 -16.07 4.70 -26.30
C SER A 385 -17.29 5.49 -26.80
N GLY A 386 -17.53 6.69 -26.24
CA GLY A 386 -18.58 7.61 -26.67
C GLY A 386 -18.34 8.19 -28.07
N THR A 387 -17.14 8.72 -28.33
CA THR A 387 -16.79 9.34 -29.62
C THR A 387 -16.66 8.32 -30.75
N LEU A 388 -16.12 7.13 -30.50
CA LEU A 388 -16.12 6.02 -31.48
C LEU A 388 -17.55 5.55 -31.77
N GLY A 389 -18.46 5.64 -30.79
CA GLY A 389 -19.89 5.44 -31.01
C GLY A 389 -20.52 6.47 -31.96
N LEU A 390 -20.02 7.71 -31.99
CA LEU A 390 -20.50 8.77 -32.90
C LEU A 390 -20.05 8.58 -34.36
N LEU A 391 -18.94 7.89 -34.62
CA LEU A 391 -18.52 7.52 -35.99
C LEU A 391 -19.54 6.62 -36.71
N SER A 392 -20.45 5.97 -35.97
CA SER A 392 -21.60 5.25 -36.56
C SER A 392 -22.58 6.16 -37.32
N LYS A 393 -22.55 7.48 -37.08
CA LYS A 393 -23.43 8.47 -37.71
C LYS A 393 -22.87 9.10 -38.98
N THR A 394 -21.55 9.09 -39.18
CA THR A 394 -20.88 9.81 -40.29
C THR A 394 -20.92 9.07 -41.64
N GLY A 395 -21.73 8.01 -41.76
CA GLY A 395 -21.90 7.23 -42.99
C GLY A 395 -20.74 6.26 -43.28
N ALA A 396 -19.49 6.76 -43.19
CA ALA A 396 -18.26 6.07 -43.55
C ALA A 396 -17.99 4.75 -42.77
N MET A 397 -18.62 4.53 -41.62
CA MET A 397 -18.38 3.36 -40.75
C MET A 397 -19.67 2.67 -40.26
N ARG A 398 -20.75 2.67 -41.05
CA ARG A 398 -22.04 2.04 -40.66
C ARG A 398 -21.93 0.56 -40.24
N ALA A 399 -21.02 -0.20 -40.85
CA ALA A 399 -20.81 -1.62 -40.57
C ALA A 399 -19.84 -1.90 -39.41
N LEU A 400 -19.13 -0.88 -38.89
CA LEU A 400 -17.98 -1.07 -38.00
C LEU A 400 -18.22 -0.62 -36.55
N SER A 401 -19.38 -0.08 -36.17
CA SER A 401 -19.46 0.65 -34.89
C SER A 401 -19.25 -0.18 -33.60
N PRO A 402 -19.73 -1.43 -33.45
CA PRO A 402 -19.38 -2.25 -32.30
C PRO A 402 -17.92 -2.70 -32.35
N THR A 403 -17.40 -2.99 -33.54
CA THR A 403 -16.00 -3.37 -33.79
C THR A 403 -15.03 -2.24 -33.46
N ALA A 404 -15.33 -1.00 -33.84
CA ALA A 404 -14.53 0.18 -33.54
C ALA A 404 -14.52 0.49 -32.03
N GLN A 405 -15.66 0.36 -31.35
CA GLN A 405 -15.73 0.45 -29.89
C GLN A 405 -14.91 -0.68 -29.23
N THR A 406 -14.97 -1.90 -29.76
CA THR A 406 -14.19 -3.05 -29.29
C THR A 406 -12.69 -2.80 -29.44
N VAL A 407 -12.23 -2.38 -30.63
CA VAL A 407 -10.82 -2.03 -30.89
C VAL A 407 -10.35 -0.89 -29.99
N GLY A 408 -11.16 0.16 -29.83
CA GLY A 408 -10.85 1.27 -28.91
C GLY A 408 -10.75 0.84 -27.44
N ALA A 409 -11.65 -0.05 -26.99
CA ALA A 409 -11.63 -0.60 -25.64
C ALA A 409 -10.42 -1.52 -25.40
N LEU A 410 -10.04 -2.33 -26.39
CA LEU A 410 -8.85 -3.18 -26.36
C LEU A 410 -7.56 -2.34 -26.37
N LEU A 411 -7.46 -1.33 -27.24
CA LEU A 411 -6.35 -0.36 -27.25
C LEU A 411 -6.21 0.34 -25.89
N MET A 412 -7.31 0.87 -25.35
CA MET A 412 -7.30 1.51 -24.02
C MET A 412 -7.04 0.53 -22.87
N SER A 413 -7.24 -0.78 -23.07
CA SER A 413 -6.81 -1.80 -22.11
C SER A 413 -5.31 -2.03 -22.21
N ALA A 414 -4.77 -2.23 -23.42
CA ALA A 414 -3.32 -2.38 -23.67
C ALA A 414 -2.51 -1.18 -23.16
N VAL A 415 -2.97 0.05 -23.41
CA VAL A 415 -2.34 1.26 -22.85
C VAL A 415 -2.39 1.26 -21.31
N GLN A 416 -3.48 0.77 -20.70
CA GLN A 416 -3.53 0.63 -19.24
C GLN A 416 -2.55 -0.43 -18.71
N HIS A 417 -2.30 -1.52 -19.43
CA HIS A 417 -1.28 -2.51 -19.05
C HIS A 417 0.14 -1.90 -19.06
N VAL A 418 0.53 -1.17 -20.12
CA VAL A 418 1.82 -0.49 -20.16
C VAL A 418 1.92 0.58 -19.06
N ALA A 419 0.87 1.39 -18.87
CA ALA A 419 0.81 2.39 -17.81
C ALA A 419 0.90 1.78 -16.40
N ALA A 420 0.35 0.57 -16.18
CA ALA A 420 0.47 -0.15 -14.92
C ALA A 420 1.90 -0.63 -14.63
N GLY A 421 2.69 -0.92 -15.67
CA GLY A 421 4.12 -1.16 -15.55
C GLY A 421 4.87 0.08 -15.06
N PHE A 422 4.65 1.24 -15.68
CA PHE A 422 5.27 2.50 -15.24
C PHE A 422 4.82 2.93 -13.84
N ASP A 423 3.56 2.68 -13.45
CA ASP A 423 3.07 2.88 -12.09
C ASP A 423 3.81 2.01 -11.06
N GLU A 424 4.00 0.72 -11.33
CA GLU A 424 4.72 -0.17 -10.41
C GLU A 424 6.22 0.18 -10.33
N GLN A 425 6.86 0.54 -11.46
CA GLN A 425 8.23 1.05 -11.44
C GLN A 425 8.36 2.33 -10.58
N ALA A 426 7.50 3.33 -10.84
CA ALA A 426 7.49 4.58 -10.07
C ALA A 426 7.22 4.33 -8.58
N LYS A 427 6.33 3.39 -8.24
CA LYS A 427 6.06 2.96 -6.88
C LYS A 427 7.26 2.29 -6.22
N GLN A 428 8.05 1.49 -6.96
CA GLN A 428 9.29 0.90 -6.44
C GLN A 428 10.34 1.97 -6.18
N ASP A 429 10.63 2.86 -7.14
CA ASP A 429 11.55 3.98 -6.91
C ASP A 429 11.12 4.86 -5.72
N TYR A 430 9.82 5.05 -5.53
CA TYR A 430 9.27 5.74 -4.37
C TYR A 430 9.41 4.96 -3.05
N ASN A 431 9.31 3.62 -3.07
CA ASN A 431 9.62 2.79 -1.89
C ASN A 431 11.07 3.04 -1.42
N ASN A 432 12.03 3.21 -2.35
CA ASN A 432 13.41 3.47 -1.97
C ASN A 432 13.57 4.84 -1.29
N LYS A 433 12.91 5.88 -1.82
CA LYS A 433 12.90 7.24 -1.22
C LYS A 433 12.23 7.25 0.15
N LEU A 434 11.15 6.49 0.36
CA LEU A 434 10.55 6.31 1.69
C LEU A 434 11.47 5.56 2.66
N ASN A 435 12.18 4.53 2.19
CA ASN A 435 13.18 3.83 3.00
C ASN A 435 14.33 4.76 3.42
N LEU A 436 14.80 5.65 2.53
CA LEU A 436 15.78 6.68 2.88
C LEU A 436 15.27 7.58 4.01
N LEU A 437 14.03 8.04 3.93
CA LEU A 437 13.45 8.97 4.92
C LEU A 437 13.10 8.32 6.26
N TYR A 438 12.59 7.08 6.27
CA TYR A 438 11.86 6.56 7.43
C TYR A 438 12.25 5.16 7.91
N ALA A 439 12.99 4.34 7.14
CA ALA A 439 13.29 2.98 7.57
C ALA A 439 14.20 2.96 8.83
N ASP A 440 13.92 2.06 9.78
CA ASP A 440 14.84 1.80 10.89
C ASP A 440 16.07 1.05 10.36
N VAL A 441 17.14 1.80 10.08
CA VAL A 441 18.47 1.29 9.74
C VAL A 441 19.52 1.71 10.78
N LEU A 442 19.08 2.27 11.91
CA LEU A 442 19.98 2.84 12.91
C LEU A 442 20.16 1.88 14.08
N THR A 443 21.34 1.91 14.70
CA THR A 443 21.53 1.41 16.06
C THR A 443 20.78 2.31 17.05
N ASP A 444 20.57 1.84 18.28
CA ASP A 444 19.83 2.65 19.27
C ASP A 444 20.61 3.92 19.68
N THR A 445 21.94 3.89 19.62
CA THR A 445 22.81 5.08 19.71
C THR A 445 22.54 6.06 18.57
N GLY A 446 22.49 5.58 17.32
CA GLY A 446 22.18 6.41 16.15
C GLY A 446 20.79 7.05 16.20
N LYS A 447 19.78 6.29 16.67
CA LYS A 447 18.43 6.85 16.92
C LYS A 447 18.47 7.96 17.96
N ALA A 448 19.20 7.77 19.05
CA ALA A 448 19.32 8.76 20.11
C ALA A 448 20.03 10.04 19.63
N LYS A 449 21.08 9.93 18.79
CA LYS A 449 21.72 11.09 18.14
C LYS A 449 20.78 11.82 17.20
N LEU A 450 20.14 11.10 16.26
CA LEU A 450 19.22 11.69 15.29
C LEU A 450 18.04 12.40 15.99
N ALA A 451 17.53 11.84 17.09
CA ALA A 451 16.49 12.47 17.91
C ALA A 451 16.94 13.76 18.62
N ARG A 452 18.23 13.89 18.95
CA ARG A 452 18.82 15.14 19.47
C ARG A 452 19.20 16.14 18.36
N GLY A 453 19.13 15.75 17.09
CA GLY A 453 19.60 16.55 15.96
C GLY A 453 21.11 16.50 15.75
N GLU A 454 21.80 15.55 16.39
CA GLU A 454 23.23 15.30 16.17
C GLU A 454 23.43 14.45 14.89
N PRO A 455 24.54 14.64 14.15
CA PRO A 455 24.86 13.81 13.00
C PRO A 455 25.16 12.36 13.42
N VAL A 456 24.58 11.44 12.67
CA VAL A 456 24.80 9.99 12.76
C VAL A 456 26.11 9.62 12.06
N ALA A 457 26.89 8.71 12.65
CA ALA A 457 28.13 8.19 12.09
C ALA A 457 27.94 6.80 11.41
N ALA A 458 28.96 6.28 10.73
CA ALA A 458 28.87 5.02 10.00
C ALA A 458 28.65 3.82 10.94
N GLU A 459 29.27 3.84 12.12
CA GLU A 459 29.16 2.82 13.17
C GLU A 459 27.76 2.76 13.79
N GLU A 460 26.95 3.79 13.54
CA GLU A 460 25.57 3.91 14.02
C GLU A 460 24.53 3.45 13.00
N ILE A 461 24.98 2.99 11.83
CA ILE A 461 24.16 2.31 10.83
C ILE A 461 24.21 0.80 11.07
N ASP A 462 23.05 0.20 11.34
CA ASP A 462 22.90 -1.25 11.36
C ASP A 462 22.93 -1.78 9.93
N GLN A 463 24.11 -2.25 9.51
CA GLN A 463 24.35 -2.84 8.19
C GLN A 463 23.39 -4.01 7.89
N GLY A 464 22.98 -4.77 8.91
CA GLY A 464 22.05 -5.89 8.78
C GLY A 464 20.63 -5.42 8.47
N LYS A 465 20.17 -4.32 9.07
CA LYS A 465 18.90 -3.67 8.72
C LYS A 465 18.99 -3.01 7.33
N LEU A 466 20.08 -2.29 7.03
CA LEU A 466 20.30 -1.63 5.74
C LEU A 466 20.25 -2.64 4.57
N ARG A 467 20.97 -3.76 4.69
CA ARG A 467 20.95 -4.85 3.69
C ARG A 467 19.55 -5.42 3.47
N LYS A 468 18.76 -5.59 4.55
CA LYS A 468 17.39 -6.14 4.51
C LYS A 468 16.37 -5.24 3.81
N LEU A 469 16.71 -3.99 3.49
CA LEU A 469 15.87 -3.11 2.66
C LEU A 469 15.82 -3.54 1.19
N ILE A 470 16.78 -4.35 0.72
CA ILE A 470 16.75 -4.94 -0.62
C ILE A 470 16.91 -6.47 -0.53
N GLN A 471 15.90 -7.18 -1.01
CA GLN A 471 15.85 -8.62 -1.10
C GLN A 471 16.27 -9.09 -2.50
N SER A 472 17.18 -10.06 -2.61
CA SER A 472 17.54 -10.69 -3.90
C SER A 472 16.44 -11.65 -4.39
N PRO A 473 16.45 -12.07 -5.67
CA PRO A 473 15.56 -13.11 -6.17
C PRO A 473 15.66 -14.42 -5.37
N THR A 474 16.87 -14.87 -5.07
CA THR A 474 17.13 -16.10 -4.30
C THR A 474 16.59 -15.99 -2.87
N GLN A 475 16.83 -14.85 -2.20
CA GLN A 475 16.24 -14.58 -0.89
C GLN A 475 14.70 -14.51 -0.95
N ALA A 476 14.11 -13.99 -2.03
CA ALA A 476 12.66 -13.93 -2.22
C ALA A 476 12.06 -15.33 -2.36
N LEU A 477 12.61 -16.15 -3.25
CA LEU A 477 12.24 -17.55 -3.46
C LEU A 477 12.29 -18.36 -2.16
N VAL A 478 13.45 -18.39 -1.48
CA VAL A 478 13.67 -19.18 -0.26
C VAL A 478 12.71 -18.75 0.87
N LYS A 479 12.53 -17.44 1.09
CA LYS A 479 11.58 -16.90 2.09
C LYS A 479 10.13 -17.29 1.79
N ARG A 480 9.75 -17.27 0.51
CA ARG A 480 8.40 -17.57 0.06
C ARG A 480 8.07 -19.06 0.24
N ILE A 481 8.97 -19.94 -0.17
CA ILE A 481 8.85 -21.39 0.04
C ILE A 481 8.85 -21.73 1.53
N THR A 482 9.77 -21.15 2.32
CA THR A 482 9.78 -21.31 3.79
C THR A 482 8.44 -20.93 4.41
N SER A 483 7.82 -19.82 3.95
CA SER A 483 6.50 -19.38 4.42
C SER A 483 5.37 -20.33 3.98
N GLY A 484 5.47 -20.87 2.76
CA GLY A 484 4.57 -21.88 2.23
C GLY A 484 4.57 -23.18 3.04
N LEU A 485 5.77 -23.67 3.34
CA LEU A 485 6.06 -24.90 4.09
C LEU A 485 5.75 -24.78 5.59
N VAL A 486 5.98 -23.63 6.24
CA VAL A 486 5.56 -23.42 7.64
C VAL A 486 4.04 -23.56 7.81
N ALA A 487 3.26 -23.12 6.82
CA ALA A 487 1.81 -23.33 6.83
C ALA A 487 1.43 -24.82 6.66
N MET A 488 2.18 -25.56 5.83
CA MET A 488 2.01 -27.00 5.65
C MET A 488 2.41 -27.79 6.91
N GLU A 489 3.51 -27.40 7.58
CA GLU A 489 3.98 -27.97 8.85
C GLU A 489 2.91 -27.79 9.94
N LYS A 490 2.29 -26.62 10.02
CA LYS A 490 1.19 -26.35 10.97
C LYS A 490 -0.03 -27.22 10.71
N GLU A 491 -0.44 -27.37 9.45
CA GLU A 491 -1.57 -28.21 9.05
C GLU A 491 -1.29 -29.69 9.35
N LEU A 492 -0.10 -30.17 9.00
CA LEU A 492 0.31 -31.55 9.24
C LEU A 492 0.46 -31.86 10.74
N LYS A 493 0.93 -30.90 11.55
CA LYS A 493 0.90 -31.00 13.03
C LYS A 493 -0.53 -31.14 13.56
N ALA A 494 -1.49 -30.40 13.02
CA ALA A 494 -2.90 -30.52 13.41
C ALA A 494 -3.50 -31.88 13.03
N GLN A 495 -3.14 -32.43 11.86
CA GLN A 495 -3.57 -33.76 11.42
C GLN A 495 -2.96 -34.89 12.26
N VAL A 496 -1.66 -34.81 12.59
CA VAL A 496 -0.98 -35.77 13.49
C VAL A 496 -1.54 -35.71 14.92
N ALA A 497 -1.96 -34.53 15.38
CA ALA A 497 -2.57 -34.35 16.70
C ALA A 497 -4.09 -34.66 16.75
N ALA A 498 -4.73 -34.95 15.61
CA ALA A 498 -6.15 -35.29 15.59
C ALA A 498 -6.38 -36.71 16.14
N PRO A 499 -7.42 -36.94 16.97
CA PRO A 499 -7.70 -38.26 17.50
C PRO A 499 -8.05 -39.24 16.36
N ARG A 500 -7.29 -40.34 16.23
CA ARG A 500 -7.61 -41.44 15.30
C ARG A 500 -9.03 -41.96 15.62
N SER A 501 -9.90 -42.03 14.62
CA SER A 501 -11.22 -42.65 14.78
C SER A 501 -11.10 -44.13 15.20
N PRO A 502 -12.03 -44.70 15.98
CA PRO A 502 -11.91 -46.07 16.53
C PRO A 502 -11.99 -47.24 15.51
N GLN A 503 -11.91 -46.95 14.21
CA GLN A 503 -12.04 -47.93 13.12
C GLN A 503 -10.82 -47.89 12.19
N ALA A 504 -9.67 -48.24 12.77
CA ALA A 504 -8.47 -48.65 12.03
C ALA A 504 -7.85 -49.85 12.77
N THR A 505 -8.32 -51.05 12.45
CA THR A 505 -7.78 -52.30 13.00
C THR A 505 -6.48 -52.69 12.33
N THR A 506 -5.46 -52.98 13.16
CA THR A 506 -4.34 -53.92 12.95
C THR A 506 -3.37 -53.69 11.78
N GLY A 507 -2.10 -53.40 12.11
CA GLY A 507 -0.95 -53.63 11.24
C GLY A 507 0.17 -52.58 11.37
N ASP A 508 1.30 -52.94 11.97
CA ASP A 508 2.66 -52.37 11.82
C ASP A 508 2.94 -50.88 12.07
N ASP A 509 1.99 -50.08 12.56
CA ASP A 509 2.14 -48.62 12.72
C ASP A 509 2.96 -48.15 13.96
N ASP A 510 3.70 -49.06 14.62
CA ASP A 510 4.61 -48.78 15.76
C ASP A 510 6.09 -48.96 15.36
N LEU A 511 6.39 -48.68 14.08
CA LEU A 511 7.74 -48.68 13.51
C LEU A 511 8.50 -47.41 13.92
N ASP A 512 9.44 -47.63 14.86
CA ASP A 512 10.48 -46.73 15.36
C ASP A 512 10.67 -45.39 14.60
N LEU A 513 10.14 -44.33 15.21
CA LEU A 513 10.25 -42.95 14.74
C LEU A 513 11.69 -42.39 14.78
N GLU A 514 12.61 -43.01 15.53
CA GLU A 514 14.04 -42.66 15.52
C GLU A 514 14.73 -43.27 14.28
N ALA A 515 14.47 -44.55 13.96
CA ALA A 515 15.12 -45.29 12.86
C ALA A 515 14.65 -44.92 11.44
N GLY A 516 13.56 -44.17 11.28
CA GLY A 516 13.15 -43.60 9.97
C GLY A 516 12.44 -44.57 9.01
N HIS A 517 12.12 -45.79 9.46
CA HIS A 517 11.46 -46.83 8.68
C HIS A 517 9.94 -46.93 8.93
N GLY A 518 9.20 -45.86 8.63
CA GLY A 518 7.72 -45.89 8.60
C GLY A 518 7.16 -45.11 7.41
N ALA A 519 5.89 -45.31 7.08
CA ALA A 519 5.16 -44.55 6.07
C ALA A 519 3.95 -43.86 6.71
N GLY A 520 3.91 -42.52 6.70
CA GLY A 520 2.75 -41.79 7.24
C GLY A 520 3.01 -40.33 7.60
N PRO A 521 1.98 -39.61 8.10
CA PRO A 521 2.02 -38.18 8.37
C PRO A 521 3.13 -37.74 9.35
N ALA A 522 3.49 -38.58 10.32
CA ALA A 522 4.53 -38.27 11.31
C ALA A 522 5.94 -38.22 10.68
N LYS A 523 6.28 -39.13 9.76
CA LYS A 523 7.55 -39.08 9.02
C LYS A 523 7.61 -37.89 8.07
N ALA A 524 6.51 -37.64 7.34
CA ALA A 524 6.40 -36.46 6.48
C ALA A 524 6.59 -35.15 7.28
N LEU A 525 6.09 -35.10 8.52
CA LEU A 525 6.31 -33.97 9.43
C LEU A 525 7.77 -33.86 9.91
N LYS A 526 8.44 -34.97 10.23
CA LYS A 526 9.86 -34.99 10.62
C LYS A 526 10.74 -34.43 9.50
N LEU A 527 10.57 -34.94 8.27
CA LEU A 527 11.28 -34.48 7.07
C LEU A 527 11.00 -33.01 6.76
N LEU A 528 9.72 -32.59 6.76
CA LEU A 528 9.33 -31.20 6.52
C LEU A 528 9.91 -30.24 7.57
N SER A 529 10.01 -30.66 8.83
CA SER A 529 10.64 -29.87 9.89
C SER A 529 12.16 -29.77 9.74
N GLN A 530 12.81 -30.81 9.20
CA GLN A 530 14.24 -30.82 8.86
C GLN A 530 14.52 -29.90 7.65
N ASP A 531 13.75 -30.02 6.56
CA ASP A 531 13.80 -29.11 5.40
C ASP A 531 13.59 -27.64 5.81
N LEU A 532 12.60 -27.37 6.67
CA LEU A 532 12.35 -26.02 7.19
C LEU A 532 13.50 -25.47 8.03
N LYS A 533 14.22 -26.34 8.74
CA LYS A 533 15.44 -25.97 9.47
C LYS A 533 16.57 -25.64 8.50
N ALA A 534 16.82 -26.51 7.52
CA ALA A 534 17.83 -26.30 6.47
C ALA A 534 17.58 -25.01 5.66
N LEU A 535 16.34 -24.73 5.25
CA LEU A 535 15.94 -23.49 4.58
C LEU A 535 16.21 -22.24 5.42
N ARG A 536 15.90 -22.26 6.72
CA ARG A 536 16.14 -21.13 7.64
C ARG A 536 17.63 -20.87 7.88
N GLU A 537 18.43 -21.92 7.87
CA GLU A 537 19.88 -21.85 8.05
C GLU A 537 20.65 -21.69 6.73
N GLY A 538 19.95 -21.61 5.59
CA GLY A 538 20.53 -21.41 4.25
C GLY A 538 21.26 -22.63 3.66
N ARG A 539 21.09 -23.82 4.26
CA ARG A 539 21.73 -25.08 3.83
C ARG A 539 20.88 -25.78 2.77
N LEU A 540 20.75 -25.14 1.61
CA LEU A 540 19.83 -25.59 0.55
C LEU A 540 20.26 -26.92 -0.12
N ASP A 541 21.51 -27.32 0.06
CA ASP A 541 22.09 -28.60 -0.38
C ASP A 541 21.85 -29.77 0.59
N GLU A 542 21.35 -29.49 1.81
CA GLU A 542 20.93 -30.49 2.79
C GLU A 542 19.42 -30.78 2.75
N LEU A 543 18.69 -30.19 1.80
CA LEU A 543 17.28 -30.51 1.57
C LEU A 543 17.15 -31.94 1.05
N ASP A 544 16.09 -32.64 1.47
CA ASP A 544 15.76 -33.94 0.89
C ASP A 544 15.56 -33.80 -0.64
N PRO A 545 16.35 -34.47 -1.50
CA PRO A 545 16.25 -34.33 -2.94
C PRO A 545 14.88 -34.71 -3.52
N ASP A 546 14.20 -35.67 -2.88
CA ASP A 546 12.83 -36.09 -3.21
C ASP A 546 11.78 -35.36 -2.35
N GLY A 547 12.23 -34.44 -1.49
CA GLY A 547 11.43 -33.64 -0.58
C GLY A 547 10.58 -32.57 -1.26
N VAL A 548 9.51 -32.17 -0.57
CA VAL A 548 8.61 -31.10 -1.02
C VAL A 548 9.35 -29.76 -1.10
N ALA A 549 10.32 -29.51 -0.22
CA ALA A 549 11.09 -28.27 -0.24
C ALA A 549 11.99 -28.13 -1.48
N ALA A 550 12.77 -29.16 -1.81
CA ALA A 550 13.61 -29.19 -3.00
C ALA A 550 12.77 -29.08 -4.28
N THR A 551 11.66 -29.84 -4.35
CA THR A 551 10.72 -29.81 -5.49
C THR A 551 10.14 -28.41 -5.72
N LEU A 552 9.62 -27.75 -4.67
CA LEU A 552 9.08 -26.40 -4.80
C LEU A 552 10.16 -25.36 -5.13
N LEU A 553 11.37 -25.49 -4.59
CA LEU A 553 12.48 -24.58 -4.85
C LEU A 553 12.97 -24.65 -6.29
N LEU A 554 13.25 -25.87 -6.79
CA LEU A 554 13.67 -26.10 -8.17
C LEU A 554 12.54 -25.79 -9.17
N GLY A 555 11.28 -26.00 -8.79
CA GLY A 555 10.11 -25.63 -9.60
C GLY A 555 9.93 -24.11 -9.73
N SER A 556 10.06 -23.37 -8.62
CA SER A 556 9.98 -21.90 -8.63
C SER A 556 11.20 -21.24 -9.29
N GLU A 557 12.41 -21.78 -9.10
CA GLU A 557 13.61 -21.30 -9.81
C GLU A 557 13.42 -21.34 -11.34
N LYS A 558 12.79 -22.40 -11.86
CA LYS A 558 12.55 -22.59 -13.31
C LYS A 558 11.36 -21.80 -13.84
N SER A 559 10.38 -21.45 -13.01
CA SER A 559 9.12 -20.84 -13.48
C SER A 559 8.49 -19.87 -12.48
N VAL A 560 8.24 -18.66 -12.98
CA VAL A 560 7.44 -17.62 -12.31
C VAL A 560 6.03 -18.11 -11.96
N VAL A 561 5.48 -19.03 -12.77
CA VAL A 561 4.23 -19.75 -12.53
C VAL A 561 4.57 -21.16 -12.07
N SER A 562 4.72 -21.32 -10.76
CA SER A 562 5.04 -22.58 -10.07
C SER A 562 3.92 -22.98 -9.10
N ASP A 563 3.94 -24.23 -8.63
CA ASP A 563 2.95 -24.74 -7.68
C ASP A 563 2.92 -23.93 -6.36
N GLN A 564 4.07 -23.37 -5.96
CA GLN A 564 4.14 -22.41 -4.86
C GLN A 564 3.30 -21.15 -5.12
N LEU A 565 3.32 -20.58 -6.34
CA LEU A 565 2.43 -19.47 -6.71
C LEU A 565 0.96 -19.88 -6.66
N ILE A 566 0.61 -21.08 -7.14
CA ILE A 566 -0.77 -21.58 -7.10
C ILE A 566 -1.24 -21.71 -5.64
N GLY A 567 -0.41 -22.28 -4.76
CA GLY A 567 -0.69 -22.37 -3.33
C GLY A 567 -0.86 -21.00 -2.65
N ASP A 568 -0.03 -20.02 -2.99
CA ASP A 568 -0.15 -18.64 -2.46
C ASP A 568 -1.41 -17.93 -2.95
N ILE A 569 -1.81 -18.15 -4.21
CA ILE A 569 -3.05 -17.63 -4.77
C ILE A 569 -4.25 -18.18 -3.98
N ILE A 570 -4.31 -19.52 -3.80
CA ILE A 570 -5.38 -20.19 -3.04
C ILE A 570 -5.46 -19.63 -1.61
N LYS A 571 -4.33 -19.51 -0.91
CA LYS A 571 -4.25 -18.95 0.45
C LYS A 571 -4.75 -17.51 0.57
N LYS A 572 -4.71 -16.69 -0.49
CA LYS A 572 -5.24 -15.32 -0.48
C LYS A 572 -6.77 -15.24 -0.66
N TYR A 573 -7.45 -16.31 -1.07
CA TYR A 573 -8.92 -16.36 -1.15
C TYR A 573 -9.57 -16.59 0.22
N THR A 574 -9.45 -15.58 1.10
CA THR A 574 -10.16 -15.55 2.39
C THR A 574 -11.38 -14.63 2.31
N SER A 575 -12.41 -14.90 3.13
CA SER A 575 -13.59 -14.04 3.25
C SER A 575 -13.22 -12.60 3.65
N ARG A 576 -12.23 -12.42 4.53
CA ARG A 576 -11.73 -11.10 4.94
C ARG A 576 -11.12 -10.34 3.77
N GLU A 577 -10.18 -10.94 3.03
CA GLU A 577 -9.54 -10.29 1.87
C GLU A 577 -10.56 -9.99 0.76
N PHE A 578 -11.46 -10.94 0.44
CA PHE A 578 -12.54 -10.72 -0.53
C PHE A 578 -13.47 -9.56 -0.10
N SER A 579 -13.85 -9.48 1.19
CA SER A 579 -14.66 -8.37 1.71
C SER A 579 -13.94 -7.02 1.62
N ALA A 580 -12.65 -7.00 1.93
CA ALA A 580 -11.83 -5.79 1.95
C ALA A 580 -11.58 -5.25 0.54
N GLN A 581 -11.33 -6.14 -0.42
CA GLN A 581 -11.25 -5.79 -1.85
C GLN A 581 -12.61 -5.36 -2.40
N THR A 582 -13.70 -6.04 -2.04
CA THR A 582 -15.06 -5.64 -2.47
C THR A 582 -15.41 -4.23 -2.00
N ALA A 583 -15.17 -3.91 -0.72
CA ALA A 583 -15.36 -2.55 -0.21
C ALA A 583 -14.42 -1.52 -0.85
N GLN A 584 -13.17 -1.89 -1.16
CA GLN A 584 -12.26 -1.03 -1.94
C GLN A 584 -12.87 -0.69 -3.31
N ARG A 585 -13.43 -1.68 -4.01
CA ARG A 585 -14.07 -1.49 -5.33
C ARG A 585 -15.37 -0.70 -5.26
N ILE A 586 -16.23 -0.95 -4.26
CA ILE A 586 -17.44 -0.14 -4.03
C ILE A 586 -17.06 1.32 -3.78
N GLY A 587 -16.06 1.58 -2.92
CA GLY A 587 -15.52 2.92 -2.70
C GLY A 587 -15.13 3.60 -4.02
N GLN A 588 -14.30 2.93 -4.84
CA GLN A 588 -13.86 3.41 -6.16
C GLN A 588 -15.02 3.67 -7.16
N MET A 589 -16.09 2.88 -7.09
CA MET A 589 -17.26 3.03 -7.97
C MET A 589 -18.12 4.25 -7.64
N PHE A 590 -18.20 4.63 -6.37
CA PHE A 590 -19.11 5.64 -5.82
C PHE A 590 -18.38 6.79 -5.10
N HIS A 591 -17.22 7.22 -5.60
CA HIS A 591 -16.52 8.38 -5.03
C HIS A 591 -17.44 9.61 -4.96
N LEU A 592 -17.34 10.37 -3.86
CA LEU A 592 -18.19 11.53 -3.57
C LEU A 592 -19.70 11.24 -3.75
N GLY A 593 -20.11 10.01 -3.44
CA GLY A 593 -21.48 9.49 -3.54
C GLY A 593 -21.87 9.04 -4.95
N VAL A 594 -21.77 9.94 -5.94
CA VAL A 594 -22.27 9.72 -7.31
C VAL A 594 -21.22 9.88 -8.42
N LEU A 595 -19.97 10.18 -8.07
CA LEU A 595 -18.91 10.50 -9.03
C LEU A 595 -17.87 9.37 -9.07
N GLY A 596 -17.97 8.47 -10.04
CA GLY A 596 -17.00 7.38 -10.16
C GLY A 596 -17.23 6.49 -11.34
N SER A 597 -16.49 5.37 -11.39
CA SER A 597 -16.48 4.48 -12.55
C SER A 597 -17.84 3.86 -12.87
N ALA A 598 -18.73 3.70 -11.87
CA ALA A 598 -20.09 3.22 -12.08
C ALA A 598 -20.95 4.27 -12.80
N ALA A 599 -21.02 5.49 -12.28
CA ALA A 599 -21.82 6.56 -12.90
C ALA A 599 -21.33 6.88 -14.33
N SER A 600 -20.01 6.93 -14.55
CA SER A 600 -19.43 7.15 -15.88
C SER A 600 -19.79 6.06 -16.89
N SER A 601 -19.86 4.78 -16.48
CA SER A 601 -20.19 3.68 -17.41
C SER A 601 -21.69 3.50 -17.65
N VAL A 602 -22.53 3.99 -16.74
CA VAL A 602 -24.00 3.89 -16.77
C VAL A 602 -24.65 5.02 -17.58
N ILE A 603 -24.20 6.27 -17.42
CA ILE A 603 -24.92 7.44 -17.93
C ILE A 603 -25.06 7.50 -19.46
N GLY A 604 -24.00 7.12 -20.19
CA GLY A 604 -24.05 7.01 -21.65
C GLY A 604 -25.02 5.95 -22.15
N LYS A 605 -25.09 4.81 -21.45
CA LYS A 605 -26.00 3.70 -21.78
C LYS A 605 -27.46 4.06 -21.50
N ALA A 606 -27.72 4.65 -20.34
CA ALA A 606 -29.05 5.14 -19.95
C ALA A 606 -29.58 6.18 -20.94
N SER A 607 -28.79 7.20 -21.27
CA SER A 607 -29.20 8.23 -22.24
C SER A 607 -29.34 7.70 -23.67
N SER A 608 -28.54 6.69 -24.06
CA SER A 608 -28.72 5.99 -25.33
C SER A 608 -30.04 5.22 -25.36
N ALA A 609 -30.31 4.41 -24.33
CA ALA A 609 -31.52 3.60 -24.24
C ALA A 609 -32.80 4.46 -24.19
N ALA A 610 -32.79 5.55 -23.42
CA ALA A 610 -33.90 6.51 -23.34
C ALA A 610 -34.20 7.24 -24.67
N ARG A 611 -33.28 7.25 -25.63
CA ARG A 611 -33.50 7.78 -27.00
C ARG A 611 -33.83 6.70 -28.03
N GLY A 612 -33.96 5.43 -27.63
CA GLY A 612 -34.13 4.32 -28.57
C GLY A 612 -32.84 3.92 -29.31
N GLY A 613 -31.67 4.23 -28.73
CA GLY A 613 -30.35 3.81 -29.22
C GLY A 613 -29.43 4.98 -29.61
N THR A 614 -28.14 4.68 -29.72
CA THR A 614 -27.06 5.67 -29.99
C THR A 614 -27.27 6.46 -31.29
N ARG A 615 -27.91 5.86 -32.30
CA ARG A 615 -28.25 6.51 -33.57
C ARG A 615 -29.17 7.72 -33.39
N ASN A 616 -30.05 7.69 -32.38
CA ASN A 616 -31.08 8.72 -32.15
C ASN A 616 -30.62 9.83 -31.17
N VAL A 617 -29.50 9.64 -30.46
CA VAL A 617 -28.95 10.66 -29.54
C VAL A 617 -28.37 11.83 -30.37
N PRO A 618 -28.79 13.09 -30.16
CA PRO A 618 -28.18 14.25 -30.83
C PRO A 618 -26.67 14.33 -30.58
N ILE A 619 -25.88 14.74 -31.58
CA ILE A 619 -24.41 14.85 -31.45
C ILE A 619 -24.00 15.76 -30.27
N PRO A 620 -24.60 16.95 -30.06
CA PRO A 620 -24.29 17.78 -28.89
C PRO A 620 -24.60 17.08 -27.56
N GLN A 621 -25.71 16.34 -27.47
CA GLN A 621 -26.07 15.56 -26.28
C GLN A 621 -25.03 14.47 -26.01
N ALA A 622 -24.57 13.75 -27.03
CA ALA A 622 -23.56 12.71 -26.89
C ALA A 622 -22.17 13.26 -26.52
N LEU A 623 -21.77 14.42 -27.05
CA LEU A 623 -20.54 15.10 -26.66
C LEU A 623 -20.59 15.59 -25.20
N ALA A 624 -21.70 16.21 -24.79
CA ALA A 624 -21.91 16.63 -23.41
C ALA A 624 -21.86 15.46 -22.42
N ILE A 625 -22.49 14.32 -22.76
CA ILE A 625 -22.43 13.09 -21.96
C ILE A 625 -21.02 12.51 -21.92
N SER A 626 -20.27 12.55 -23.03
CA SER A 626 -18.88 12.08 -23.08
C SER A 626 -17.97 12.93 -22.20
N ALA A 627 -18.13 14.26 -22.23
CA ALA A 627 -17.41 15.18 -21.36
C ALA A 627 -17.74 14.97 -19.87
N LEU A 628 -19.03 14.87 -19.53
CA LEU A 628 -19.49 14.62 -18.16
C LEU A 628 -19.03 13.24 -17.64
N SER A 629 -19.09 12.20 -18.49
CA SER A 629 -18.54 10.89 -18.17
C SER A 629 -17.01 10.92 -17.98
N GLY A 630 -16.29 11.74 -18.75
CA GLY A 630 -14.85 11.95 -18.59
C GLY A 630 -14.52 12.65 -17.27
N GLY A 631 -15.29 13.66 -16.88
CA GLY A 631 -15.17 14.32 -15.58
C GLY A 631 -15.42 13.38 -14.40
N MET A 632 -16.48 12.56 -14.46
CA MET A 632 -16.75 11.52 -13.45
C MET A 632 -15.63 10.46 -13.41
N ALA A 633 -15.11 10.04 -14.56
CA ALA A 633 -13.99 9.12 -14.64
C ALA A 633 -12.69 9.72 -14.07
N ALA A 634 -12.44 11.02 -14.24
CA ALA A 634 -11.32 11.73 -13.62
C ALA A 634 -11.41 11.77 -12.10
N VAL A 635 -12.58 12.09 -11.54
CA VAL A 635 -12.80 12.05 -10.09
C VAL A 635 -12.50 10.65 -9.54
N GLY A 636 -13.01 9.59 -10.18
CA GLY A 636 -12.76 8.21 -9.73
C GLY A 636 -11.32 7.73 -9.94
N ALA A 637 -10.70 8.04 -11.09
CA ALA A 637 -9.38 7.53 -11.47
C ALA A 637 -8.25 8.19 -10.67
N LEU A 638 -8.32 9.50 -10.43
CA LEU A 638 -7.34 10.24 -9.65
C LEU A 638 -7.43 9.82 -8.17
N ASN A 639 -8.62 9.85 -7.58
CA ASN A 639 -8.81 9.51 -6.16
C ASN A 639 -8.73 8.01 -5.84
N GLN A 640 -8.53 7.13 -6.83
CA GLN A 640 -8.48 5.67 -6.67
C GLN A 640 -7.50 5.21 -5.57
N HIS A 641 -6.41 5.96 -5.36
CA HIS A 641 -5.42 5.74 -4.31
C HIS A 641 -6.03 5.81 -2.90
N THR A 642 -6.92 6.75 -2.62
CA THR A 642 -7.54 6.95 -1.29
C THR A 642 -8.31 5.71 -0.82
N ALA A 643 -9.00 5.01 -1.72
CA ALA A 643 -9.67 3.74 -1.41
C ALA A 643 -8.69 2.59 -1.14
N ILE A 644 -7.49 2.61 -1.75
CA ILE A 644 -6.42 1.65 -1.46
C ILE A 644 -5.88 1.92 -0.06
N THR A 645 -5.58 3.17 0.27
CA THR A 645 -5.16 3.60 1.62
C THR A 645 -6.18 3.18 2.68
N VAL A 646 -7.48 3.44 2.47
CA VAL A 646 -8.55 3.02 3.39
C VAL A 646 -8.61 1.50 3.59
N LYS A 647 -8.36 0.71 2.53
CA LYS A 647 -8.27 -0.76 2.65
C LYS A 647 -7.04 -1.16 3.47
N ASN A 648 -5.87 -0.58 3.18
CA ASN A 648 -4.64 -0.91 3.89
C ASN A 648 -4.75 -0.51 5.37
N ASN A 649 -5.34 0.64 5.69
CA ASN A 649 -5.66 1.07 7.04
C ASN A 649 -6.53 0.04 7.81
N ARG A 650 -7.54 -0.54 7.16
CA ARG A 650 -8.36 -1.63 7.74
C ARG A 650 -7.58 -2.94 7.94
N ARG A 651 -6.53 -3.19 7.16
CA ARG A 651 -5.72 -4.41 7.20
C ARG A 651 -4.56 -4.32 8.19
N GLU A 652 -3.92 -3.16 8.28
CA GLU A 652 -2.69 -2.93 9.07
C GLU A 652 -2.97 -2.22 10.40
N GLY A 653 -4.02 -1.40 10.48
CA GLY A 653 -4.44 -0.70 11.71
C GLY A 653 -4.95 -1.65 12.79
N ASP A 654 -4.79 -1.23 14.05
CA ASP A 654 -4.98 -2.09 15.22
C ASP A 654 -6.46 -2.44 15.51
N THR A 655 -7.41 -1.79 14.82
CA THR A 655 -8.85 -2.08 14.88
C THR A 655 -9.47 -2.19 13.48
N ASP A 656 -10.17 -3.30 13.21
CA ASP A 656 -10.95 -3.44 11.97
C ASP A 656 -12.21 -2.55 12.05
N ILE A 657 -12.22 -1.49 11.25
CA ILE A 657 -13.33 -0.51 11.16
C ILE A 657 -14.63 -1.10 10.56
N GLY A 658 -14.60 -2.32 10.02
CA GLY A 658 -15.72 -3.00 9.41
C GLY A 658 -16.04 -2.53 7.98
N LEU A 659 -16.83 -3.35 7.27
CA LEU A 659 -17.17 -3.16 5.85
C LEU A 659 -17.86 -1.81 5.58
N LYS A 660 -18.88 -1.47 6.37
CA LYS A 660 -19.70 -0.26 6.20
C LYS A 660 -18.85 1.01 6.32
N GLN A 661 -17.96 1.07 7.32
CA GLN A 661 -17.09 2.22 7.53
C GLN A 661 -15.97 2.29 6.48
N GLN A 662 -15.45 1.15 6.02
CA GLN A 662 -14.50 1.10 4.90
C GLN A 662 -15.12 1.66 3.61
N VAL A 663 -16.36 1.27 3.29
CA VAL A 663 -17.09 1.81 2.13
C VAL A 663 -17.33 3.31 2.29
N LEU A 664 -17.84 3.77 3.43
CA LEU A 664 -18.11 5.20 3.67
C LEU A 664 -16.83 6.05 3.61
N ARG A 665 -15.73 5.59 4.21
CA ARG A 665 -14.41 6.23 4.12
C ARG A 665 -13.86 6.23 2.69
N GLY A 666 -14.06 5.16 1.92
CA GLY A 666 -13.63 5.08 0.52
C GLY A 666 -14.45 5.98 -0.42
N VAL A 667 -15.77 6.07 -0.21
CA VAL A 667 -16.68 6.97 -0.93
C VAL A 667 -16.29 8.43 -0.68
N MET A 668 -16.07 8.81 0.57
CA MET A 668 -15.68 10.18 0.93
C MET A 668 -14.16 10.42 0.92
N GLY A 669 -13.37 9.47 0.40
CA GLY A 669 -11.92 9.39 0.54
C GLY A 669 -11.22 10.67 0.10
N GLY A 670 -11.32 11.01 -1.19
CA GLY A 670 -10.69 12.20 -1.76
C GLY A 670 -11.03 13.52 -1.05
N ALA A 671 -12.30 13.73 -0.66
CA ALA A 671 -12.71 14.95 0.03
C ALA A 671 -12.18 15.01 1.47
N ASN A 672 -12.33 13.93 2.24
CA ASN A 672 -11.84 13.85 3.61
C ASN A 672 -10.32 13.96 3.66
N GLU A 673 -9.63 13.32 2.73
CA GLU A 673 -8.18 13.33 2.63
C GLU A 673 -7.65 14.71 2.25
N ALA A 674 -8.17 15.35 1.20
CA ALA A 674 -7.73 16.69 0.80
C ALA A 674 -7.97 17.75 1.91
N LEU A 675 -9.12 17.69 2.60
CA LEU A 675 -9.39 18.57 3.73
C LEU A 675 -8.46 18.29 4.93
N SER A 676 -8.15 17.02 5.19
CA SER A 676 -7.29 16.63 6.31
C SER A 676 -5.82 16.92 6.04
N GLN A 677 -5.33 16.72 4.80
CA GLN A 677 -4.01 17.17 4.37
C GLN A 677 -3.88 18.68 4.58
N ARG A 678 -4.85 19.48 4.11
CA ARG A 678 -4.81 20.94 4.29
C ARG A 678 -4.77 21.37 5.77
N ARG A 679 -5.58 20.75 6.63
CA ARG A 679 -5.59 21.04 8.07
C ARG A 679 -4.29 20.62 8.74
N ALA A 680 -3.85 19.39 8.53
CA ALA A 680 -2.65 18.84 9.14
C ALA A 680 -1.37 19.54 8.66
N THR A 681 -1.27 19.94 7.38
CA THR A 681 -0.19 20.80 6.88
C THR A 681 -0.18 22.14 7.60
N LYS A 682 -1.34 22.81 7.75
CA LYS A 682 -1.42 24.07 8.52
C LYS A 682 -1.03 23.88 9.98
N ALA A 683 -1.44 22.78 10.61
CA ALA A 683 -1.08 22.44 11.98
C ALA A 683 0.43 22.19 12.12
N SER A 684 1.03 21.41 11.21
CA SER A 684 2.48 21.15 11.17
C SER A 684 3.31 22.41 10.93
N GLN A 685 2.85 23.32 10.06
CA GLN A 685 3.45 24.65 9.91
C GLN A 685 3.36 25.48 11.19
N ALA A 686 2.24 25.41 11.92
CA ALA A 686 2.08 26.06 13.21
C ALA A 686 2.98 25.45 14.31
N ILE A 687 3.25 24.14 14.28
CA ILE A 687 4.26 23.49 15.15
C ILE A 687 5.64 24.08 14.89
N ASN A 688 6.05 24.17 13.63
CA ASN A 688 7.35 24.74 13.27
C ASN A 688 7.47 26.21 13.74
N ALA A 689 6.43 27.01 13.49
CA ALA A 689 6.39 28.42 13.93
C ALA A 689 6.32 28.60 15.46
N LEU A 690 5.77 27.64 16.21
CA LEU A 690 5.67 27.69 17.67
C LEU A 690 7.00 27.30 18.34
N VAL A 691 7.62 26.21 17.88
CA VAL A 691 8.89 25.69 18.42
C VAL A 691 10.07 26.61 18.10
N GLN A 692 10.00 27.41 17.03
CA GLN A 692 11.02 28.40 16.67
C GLN A 692 10.89 29.74 17.40
N ARG A 693 9.87 29.96 18.25
CA ARG A 693 9.81 31.20 19.03
C ARG A 693 10.93 31.18 20.06
N SER A 694 11.72 32.24 20.12
CA SER A 694 12.89 32.32 20.99
C SER A 694 12.55 32.19 22.49
N ASP A 695 11.32 32.56 22.90
CA ASP A 695 10.84 32.33 24.26
C ASP A 695 10.59 30.83 24.53
N VAL A 696 10.01 30.11 23.58
CA VAL A 696 9.78 28.66 23.67
C VAL A 696 11.10 27.90 23.70
N GLU A 697 12.07 28.25 22.85
CA GLU A 697 13.41 27.64 22.86
C GLU A 697 14.13 27.84 24.21
N ALA A 698 14.02 29.03 24.80
CA ALA A 698 14.55 29.33 26.13
C ALA A 698 13.82 28.56 27.25
N LEU A 699 12.49 28.43 27.17
CA LEU A 699 11.69 27.63 28.11
C LEU A 699 12.06 26.14 28.04
N LEU A 700 12.17 25.56 26.84
CA LEU A 700 12.59 24.17 26.64
C LEU A 700 14.00 23.91 27.17
N SER A 701 14.93 24.84 26.92
CA SER A 701 16.30 24.77 27.46
C SER A 701 16.32 24.81 28.99
N ARG A 702 15.51 25.67 29.61
CA ARG A 702 15.37 25.73 31.08
C ARG A 702 14.72 24.47 31.66
N ALA A 703 13.71 23.91 31.00
CA ALA A 703 13.07 22.66 31.41
C ALA A 703 14.04 21.46 31.35
N LYS A 704 14.87 21.39 30.29
CA LYS A 704 15.94 20.38 30.15
C LYS A 704 16.96 20.51 31.28
N ALA A 705 17.40 21.72 31.61
CA ALA A 705 18.34 21.95 32.72
C ALA A 705 17.76 21.57 34.11
N LEU A 706 16.48 21.86 34.37
CA LEU A 706 15.83 21.49 35.64
C LEU A 706 15.69 19.98 35.83
N THR A 707 15.27 19.28 34.78
CA THR A 707 15.07 17.82 34.81
C THR A 707 16.38 17.04 34.88
N GLN A 708 17.44 17.50 34.21
CA GLN A 708 18.80 16.96 34.35
C GLN A 708 19.35 17.13 35.78
N ARG A 709 19.12 18.29 36.40
CA ARG A 709 19.58 18.55 37.78
C ARG A 709 18.90 17.63 38.78
N SER A 710 17.60 17.37 38.59
CA SER A 710 16.82 16.41 39.39
C SER A 710 17.42 14.99 39.32
N GLY A 711 17.80 14.53 38.13
CA GLY A 711 18.46 13.23 37.94
C GLY A 711 19.78 13.11 38.70
N ALA A 712 20.63 14.15 38.63
CA ALA A 712 21.89 14.19 39.36
C ALA A 712 21.71 14.20 40.90
N THR A 713 20.66 14.83 41.42
CA THR A 713 20.33 14.78 42.85
C THR A 713 19.69 13.47 43.27
N SER A 714 18.83 12.86 42.44
CA SER A 714 18.24 11.53 42.71
C SER A 714 19.29 10.41 42.77
N SER A 715 20.41 10.55 42.05
CA SER A 715 21.56 9.64 42.18
C SER A 715 22.21 9.63 43.57
N ALA A 716 21.91 10.61 44.44
CA ALA A 716 22.42 10.71 45.80
C ALA A 716 21.36 10.37 46.88
N THR A 717 20.10 10.11 46.51
CA THR A 717 19.00 9.86 47.47
C THR A 717 18.07 8.70 47.12
N HIS A 718 18.33 7.92 46.06
CA HIS A 718 17.71 6.60 45.90
C HIS A 718 18.43 5.51 46.71
N ALA A 719 18.39 5.66 48.04
CA ALA A 719 18.16 4.47 48.86
C ALA A 719 16.67 4.14 48.72
N SER A 720 16.35 2.89 48.36
CA SER A 720 14.95 2.43 48.39
C SER A 720 14.37 2.65 49.79
N PRO A 721 13.10 3.08 49.94
CA PRO A 721 12.49 3.21 51.25
C PRO A 721 12.47 1.83 51.91
N ALA A 722 13.24 1.67 52.99
CA ALA A 722 13.24 0.47 53.81
C ALA A 722 11.89 0.39 54.53
N LEU A 723 10.97 -0.39 53.98
CA LEU A 723 9.68 -0.71 54.61
C LEU A 723 9.94 -1.57 55.84
N THR A 724 9.30 -1.23 56.95
CA THR A 724 9.29 -2.08 58.14
C THR A 724 8.44 -3.32 57.86
N LEU A 725 8.71 -4.42 58.58
CA LEU A 725 8.00 -5.69 58.39
C LEU A 725 6.45 -5.54 58.44
N PRO A 726 5.84 -4.71 59.32
CA PRO A 726 4.40 -4.45 59.29
C PRO A 726 3.89 -3.81 57.99
N GLU A 727 4.63 -2.85 57.42
CA GLU A 727 4.22 -2.12 56.20
C GLU A 727 4.30 -3.02 54.96
N ALA A 728 5.31 -3.89 54.90
CA ALA A 728 5.41 -4.91 53.84
C ALA A 728 4.25 -5.92 53.88
N VAL A 729 3.79 -6.31 55.08
CA VAL A 729 2.64 -7.21 55.26
C VAL A 729 1.32 -6.55 54.84
N GLU A 730 1.18 -5.23 55.02
CA GLU A 730 -0.03 -4.52 54.61
C GLU A 730 -0.16 -4.41 53.08
N GLN A 731 0.95 -4.19 52.36
CA GLN A 731 0.97 -4.16 50.89
C GLN A 731 0.72 -5.55 50.25
N LEU A 732 0.97 -6.64 50.96
CA LEU A 732 0.80 -8.02 50.48
C LEU A 732 -0.57 -8.64 50.80
N ARG A 733 -1.51 -7.88 51.38
CA ARG A 733 -2.88 -8.38 51.63
C ARG A 733 -3.66 -8.61 50.32
N PRO A 734 -4.36 -9.74 50.15
CA PRO A 734 -5.21 -9.97 48.99
C PRO A 734 -6.37 -8.95 48.94
N GLY A 735 -6.39 -8.10 47.92
CA GLY A 735 -7.50 -7.17 47.66
C GLY A 735 -7.11 -5.76 47.20
N VAL A 736 -5.85 -5.34 47.34
CA VAL A 736 -5.37 -4.04 46.84
C VAL A 736 -4.75 -4.21 45.45
N ALA A 737 -5.14 -3.35 44.51
CA ALA A 737 -4.71 -3.46 43.11
C ALA A 737 -3.23 -3.05 42.95
N SER A 738 -2.37 -4.02 42.62
CA SER A 738 -0.95 -3.76 42.32
C SER A 738 -0.80 -3.08 40.95
N ALA A 739 -0.18 -1.90 40.94
CA ALA A 739 0.25 -1.23 39.72
C ALA A 739 1.54 -1.88 39.21
N SER A 740 1.59 -2.25 37.91
CA SER A 740 2.73 -2.95 37.31
C SER A 740 4.01 -2.10 37.24
N GLN A 741 4.79 -2.10 38.30
CA GLN A 741 6.22 -1.79 38.29
C GLN A 741 6.96 -2.82 39.15
N SER A 742 7.77 -3.67 38.51
CA SER A 742 8.59 -4.67 39.19
C SER A 742 9.78 -3.99 39.87
N HIS A 743 9.63 -3.63 41.13
CA HIS A 743 10.73 -3.19 41.99
C HIS A 743 11.08 -4.30 42.99
N GLU A 744 12.38 -4.53 43.15
CA GLU A 744 12.95 -5.50 44.08
C GLU A 744 12.82 -4.97 45.51
N VAL A 745 12.12 -5.71 46.38
CA VAL A 745 11.85 -5.30 47.77
C VAL A 745 12.86 -5.95 48.70
N ILE A 746 13.73 -5.15 49.30
CA ILE A 746 14.69 -5.60 50.32
C ILE A 746 14.06 -5.42 51.70
N VAL A 747 13.87 -6.52 52.43
CA VAL A 747 13.33 -6.52 53.79
C VAL A 747 14.49 -6.64 54.79
N GLN A 748 14.64 -5.65 55.67
CA GLN A 748 15.55 -5.76 56.81
C GLN A 748 14.88 -6.53 57.96
N ILE A 749 15.44 -7.69 58.29
CA ILE A 749 15.14 -8.41 59.53
C ILE A 749 16.20 -7.99 60.54
N GLY A 750 15.78 -7.39 61.66
CA GLY A 750 16.70 -7.00 62.73
C GLY A 750 17.26 -8.22 63.46
N GLU A 751 18.56 -8.23 63.72
CA GLU A 751 19.17 -9.15 64.67
C GLU A 751 18.78 -8.74 66.10
N GLU A 752 17.98 -9.57 66.78
CA GLU A 752 17.76 -9.43 68.23
C GLU A 752 18.92 -10.04 69.01
N ASP A 753 19.26 -9.41 70.13
CA ASP A 753 20.34 -9.77 71.06
C ASP A 753 20.48 -11.28 71.32
N ARG A 754 21.68 -11.82 71.08
CA ARG A 754 22.17 -13.02 71.80
C ARG A 754 23.58 -12.83 72.32
N ALA A 755 23.68 -12.83 73.64
CA ALA A 755 24.91 -12.67 74.41
C ALA A 755 25.92 -13.81 74.20
N LEU A 756 27.20 -13.47 74.35
CA LEU A 756 28.31 -14.43 74.46
C LEU A 756 28.16 -15.32 75.72
N PRO A 757 28.41 -16.64 75.63
CA PRO A 757 28.73 -17.47 76.78
C PRO A 757 30.23 -17.33 77.16
N PRO A 758 30.61 -17.58 78.43
CA PRO A 758 31.96 -17.26 78.93
C PRO A 758 32.96 -18.43 78.89
N ALA A 759 34.25 -18.04 78.93
CA ALA A 759 35.48 -18.84 79.06
C ALA A 759 35.89 -19.68 77.84
#